data_AF-K9WNT5-F1
#
_entry.id   AF-K9WNT5-F1
#
_cell.length_a   1.000
_cell.length_b   1.000
_cell.length_c   1.000
_cell.angle_alpha   90.00
_cell.angle_beta   90.00
_cell.angle_gamma   90.00
#
_symmetry.space_group_name_H-M   'P 1'
#
loop_
_entity.id
_entity.type
_entity.pdbx_description
1 polymer ?
#
loop_
_entity_poly.entity_id
_entity_poly.type
_entity_poly.pdbx_seq_one_letter_code
_entity_poly.pdbx_strand_id
1 'polypeptide(L)'
;MKLFPPKSRQTQQIFTALILTSILSLGVGTTVVNPAAANSIGSPQGVTGLKQRQRNREIPRSVVNAVRREIARTHRIPPGQLKVVSATQQSWSDSCLGLRQPDEVCGQLFIENGWRVVISNGAQTWTARTDGTGRIVRLENQNQPRNNNSNNSQLPNSVTNAVLRTAAGQLGTPRSQLQIIEAEQQTWRDRCLGLGSPVELCESVLTPGWRVVVEGQQQRLVYHTNDTGSILRLNQSANGVGDVNLPQSVVNAVLQTASQDTGLRPSALRIVQSQQIQGSSSCLGILSRSGEACTRDLATLWQVTVEAGQQRLVYHTTMNGSRIRLNEQASNMGNANVPRSVADAVLQFAAQDWGASSSQLRITQAQPQTWPDACLGLPRPTERCMGTPTPGWQVTVEDRQRTQVYRTDDSGSRIRSEAMVGQLPIEGNLPNAVAQAVLRDASRQPNVYRGLRIVQGERQNWPDGCLGLAERGVFCTQAIVPGWRVLVEDEGQTFVYRTNESGSVVKLENGAVPGNTGAVPMPDSEYPAPLGRGVVFRAIEQGGITGRTTETLLMNDGRVIRRLMDSRMNAPAQMYQISRPELRRFQELLEQHNFEQFNRLVYPAPRGAADFITVTLTSQAGTTSYADMGQDRLPEPLQAVIQAWSQITNRR
;
A
#
# COMPACT_ATOMS: atom_id res chain seq x y z
N MET A 1 -55.79 19.13 23.96
CA MET A 1 -56.94 19.10 23.03
C MET A 1 -56.48 18.47 21.73
N LYS A 2 -57.06 17.30 21.38
CA LYS A 2 -57.17 16.60 20.07
C LYS A 2 -55.87 16.38 19.23
N LEU A 3 -55.34 15.14 19.17
CA LEU A 3 -55.63 14.03 18.21
C LEU A 3 -54.85 14.22 16.89
N PHE A 4 -54.03 13.32 16.31
CA PHE A 4 -54.02 11.85 16.18
C PHE A 4 -52.60 11.31 15.87
N PRO A 5 -52.27 10.05 16.21
CA PRO A 5 -51.14 9.27 15.68
C PRO A 5 -51.64 8.13 14.74
N PRO A 6 -50.92 7.00 14.52
CA PRO A 6 -50.16 6.64 13.32
C PRO A 6 -50.70 5.38 12.60
N LYS A 7 -50.06 4.90 11.52
CA LYS A 7 -49.68 3.47 11.34
C LYS A 7 -49.11 3.11 9.96
N SER A 8 -48.09 2.26 10.05
CA SER A 8 -47.56 1.29 9.09
C SER A 8 -48.61 0.41 8.40
N ARG A 9 -48.34 -0.02 7.16
CA ARG A 9 -48.78 -1.32 6.64
C ARG A 9 -47.74 -1.93 5.68
N GLN A 10 -47.31 -3.14 6.03
CA GLN A 10 -46.84 -4.19 5.12
C GLN A 10 -48.00 -4.71 4.24
N THR A 11 -47.62 -5.61 3.31
CA THR A 11 -48.37 -6.70 2.63
C THR A 11 -48.47 -6.44 1.12
N GLN A 12 -47.62 -7.09 0.30
CA GLN A 12 -47.84 -8.39 -0.38
C GLN A 12 -48.92 -8.27 -1.47
N GLN A 13 -48.62 -8.57 -2.74
CA GLN A 13 -49.09 -9.75 -3.51
C GLN A 13 -49.07 -9.33 -5.02
N ILE A 14 -49.01 -10.14 -6.09
CA ILE A 14 -49.48 -11.51 -6.40
C ILE A 14 -48.85 -11.92 -7.76
N PHE A 15 -48.68 -13.23 -7.95
CA PHE A 15 -48.47 -13.94 -9.22
C PHE A 15 -49.64 -13.76 -10.20
N THR A 16 -49.41 -13.57 -11.50
CA THR A 16 -50.29 -14.19 -12.53
C THR A 16 -49.69 -14.16 -13.95
N ALA A 17 -49.77 -15.31 -14.60
CA ALA A 17 -49.60 -15.53 -16.03
C ALA A 17 -51.00 -15.72 -16.69
N LEU A 18 -51.19 -15.22 -17.91
CA LEU A 18 -52.19 -15.62 -18.93
C LEU A 18 -51.90 -14.75 -20.20
N ILE A 19 -51.47 -15.29 -21.35
CA ILE A 19 -52.22 -15.99 -22.43
C ILE A 19 -52.91 -15.02 -23.44
N LEU A 20 -52.48 -15.15 -24.71
CA LEU A 20 -53.13 -14.93 -26.01
C LEU A 20 -53.90 -13.61 -26.31
N THR A 21 -53.55 -12.94 -27.42
CA THR A 21 -54.36 -12.98 -28.67
C THR A 21 -53.74 -12.20 -29.84
N SER A 22 -53.76 -12.89 -30.97
CA SER A 22 -53.64 -12.55 -32.38
C SER A 22 -54.27 -11.22 -32.82
N ILE A 23 -53.54 -10.46 -33.64
CA ILE A 23 -54.14 -9.65 -34.73
C ILE A 23 -53.41 -9.97 -36.03
N LEU A 24 -54.14 -10.69 -36.89
CA LEU A 24 -53.86 -10.89 -38.30
C LEU A 24 -54.39 -9.66 -39.05
N SER A 25 -53.62 -9.08 -39.96
CA SER A 25 -54.15 -8.18 -41.00
C SER A 25 -53.39 -8.44 -42.28
N LEU A 26 -54.08 -9.12 -43.20
CA LEU A 26 -53.70 -9.33 -44.60
C LEU A 26 -54.15 -8.11 -45.42
N GLY A 27 -53.39 -7.73 -46.44
CA GLY A 27 -53.88 -6.83 -47.48
C GLY A 27 -52.83 -6.23 -48.41
N VAL A 28 -52.45 -6.99 -49.45
CA VAL A 28 -52.21 -6.60 -50.88
C VAL A 28 -51.51 -5.24 -51.12
N GLY A 29 -50.33 -5.10 -51.74
CA GLY A 29 -49.76 -5.76 -52.90
C GLY A 29 -49.74 -4.80 -54.10
N THR A 30 -48.58 -4.23 -54.47
CA THR A 30 -48.26 -3.82 -55.86
C THR A 30 -46.75 -3.65 -56.05
N THR A 31 -46.22 -4.37 -57.02
CA THR A 31 -44.96 -4.09 -57.72
C THR A 31 -45.24 -3.11 -58.86
N VAL A 32 -44.58 -1.96 -58.94
CA VAL A 32 -44.32 -1.26 -60.22
C VAL A 32 -43.01 -0.47 -60.13
N VAL A 33 -42.25 -0.68 -61.19
CA VAL A 33 -40.98 -0.15 -61.71
C VAL A 33 -40.74 1.37 -61.58
N ASN A 34 -39.45 1.69 -61.34
CA ASN A 34 -38.69 2.92 -61.63
C ASN A 34 -39.08 3.65 -62.94
N PRO A 35 -38.82 4.97 -63.15
CA PRO A 35 -37.42 5.47 -63.18
C PRO A 35 -37.16 6.96 -62.86
N ALA A 36 -35.86 7.28 -62.72
CA ALA A 36 -35.14 8.47 -63.22
C ALA A 36 -35.58 9.88 -62.76
N ALA A 37 -34.74 10.90 -62.62
CA ALA A 37 -33.30 11.06 -62.74
C ALA A 37 -32.97 12.46 -62.20
N ALA A 38 -31.82 12.61 -61.56
CA ALA A 38 -31.03 13.82 -61.67
C ALA A 38 -29.62 13.37 -62.08
N ASN A 39 -29.44 13.29 -63.40
CA ASN A 39 -28.14 13.19 -64.04
C ASN A 39 -27.37 14.50 -63.82
N SER A 40 -26.12 14.40 -63.40
CA SER A 40 -25.07 15.16 -64.05
C SER A 40 -24.22 14.15 -64.84
N ILE A 41 -24.33 14.25 -66.17
CA ILE A 41 -23.57 13.47 -67.14
C ILE A 41 -22.28 14.24 -67.44
N GLY A 42 -21.18 13.49 -67.44
CA GLY A 42 -19.88 13.91 -67.95
C GLY A 42 -18.81 12.84 -67.77
N SER A 43 -19.01 11.65 -68.35
CA SER A 43 -17.97 10.63 -68.62
C SER A 43 -17.52 10.78 -70.09
N PRO A 44 -16.50 10.05 -70.62
CA PRO A 44 -15.55 9.12 -69.99
C PRO A 44 -14.09 9.32 -70.47
N GLN A 45 -13.08 8.85 -69.73
CA GLN A 45 -11.88 8.17 -70.29
C GLN A 45 -10.99 7.62 -69.17
N GLY A 46 -10.43 6.44 -69.45
CA GLY A 46 -10.02 5.45 -68.45
C GLY A 46 -8.84 5.86 -67.58
N VAL A 47 -8.97 5.57 -66.28
CA VAL A 47 -7.85 5.68 -65.35
C VAL A 47 -7.04 4.39 -65.45
N THR A 48 -6.11 4.40 -66.40
CA THR A 48 -4.97 3.48 -66.45
C THR A 48 -4.22 3.51 -65.11
N GLY A 49 -3.85 2.32 -64.66
CA GLY A 49 -3.45 2.10 -63.27
C GLY A 49 -2.17 2.78 -62.85
N LEU A 50 -2.17 3.25 -61.60
CA LEU A 50 -1.00 3.13 -60.73
C LEU A 50 -1.15 1.83 -59.94
N LYS A 51 -0.97 0.70 -60.64
CA LYS A 51 -0.42 -0.50 -60.00
C LYS A 51 0.90 -0.03 -59.39
N GLN A 52 0.98 0.06 -58.07
CA GLN A 52 2.29 -0.08 -57.43
C GLN A 52 2.83 -1.40 -57.95
N ARG A 53 3.80 -1.31 -58.86
CA ARG A 53 4.67 -2.41 -59.24
C ARG A 53 5.30 -2.87 -57.92
N GLN A 54 4.67 -3.84 -57.25
CA GLN A 54 5.43 -4.92 -56.64
C GLN A 54 6.47 -5.26 -57.69
N ARG A 55 7.75 -5.11 -57.34
CA ARG A 55 8.83 -5.64 -58.18
C ARG A 55 8.56 -7.14 -58.25
N ASN A 56 7.76 -7.54 -59.22
CA ASN A 56 7.69 -8.89 -59.73
C ASN A 56 9.06 -9.05 -60.40
N ARG A 57 10.09 -9.28 -59.59
CA ARG A 57 11.33 -9.87 -60.09
C ARG A 57 10.86 -11.20 -60.61
N GLU A 58 10.69 -11.30 -61.92
CA GLU A 58 10.43 -12.58 -62.56
C GLU A 58 11.48 -13.55 -62.01
N ILE A 59 10.99 -14.67 -61.48
CA ILE A 59 11.86 -15.70 -60.93
C ILE A 59 12.94 -16.04 -61.98
N PRO A 60 14.24 -15.97 -61.64
CA PRO A 60 15.29 -16.23 -62.62
C PRO A 60 15.11 -17.61 -63.25
N ARG A 61 15.28 -17.70 -64.57
CA ARG A 61 15.16 -18.99 -65.30
C ARG A 61 16.11 -20.04 -64.73
N SER A 62 17.27 -19.63 -64.19
CA SER A 62 18.21 -20.52 -63.50
C SER A 62 17.57 -21.19 -62.28
N VAL A 63 16.82 -20.44 -61.48
CA VAL A 63 16.10 -20.92 -60.29
C VAL A 63 14.98 -21.88 -60.69
N VAL A 64 14.16 -21.51 -61.67
CA VAL A 64 13.08 -22.39 -62.18
C VAL A 64 13.66 -23.71 -62.71
N ASN A 65 14.72 -23.63 -63.51
CA ASN A 65 15.35 -24.81 -64.09
C ASN A 65 16.03 -25.68 -63.01
N ALA A 66 16.64 -25.08 -61.99
CA ALA A 66 17.22 -25.82 -60.87
C ALA A 66 16.15 -26.59 -60.08
N VAL A 67 15.04 -25.92 -59.75
CA VAL A 67 13.93 -26.55 -59.02
C VAL A 67 13.27 -27.67 -59.83
N ARG A 68 12.99 -27.42 -61.13
CA ARG A 68 12.46 -28.46 -62.03
C ARG A 68 13.38 -29.67 -62.10
N ARG A 69 14.69 -29.45 -62.20
CA ARG A 69 15.68 -30.52 -62.30
C ARG A 69 15.72 -31.35 -61.02
N GLU A 70 15.63 -30.70 -59.86
CA GLU A 70 15.65 -31.39 -58.57
C GLU A 70 14.39 -32.23 -58.35
N ILE A 71 13.20 -31.72 -58.70
CA ILE A 71 11.95 -32.48 -58.64
C ILE A 71 11.96 -33.62 -59.67
N ALA A 72 12.41 -33.33 -60.91
CA ALA A 72 12.51 -34.32 -61.97
C ALA A 72 13.43 -35.48 -61.58
N ARG A 73 14.58 -35.17 -60.97
CA ARG A 73 15.55 -36.14 -60.47
C ARG A 73 14.97 -36.96 -59.31
N THR A 74 14.36 -36.29 -58.34
CA THR A 74 13.84 -36.93 -57.12
C THR A 74 12.62 -37.82 -57.39
N HIS A 75 11.70 -37.36 -58.25
CA HIS A 75 10.42 -38.03 -58.48
C HIS A 75 10.30 -38.70 -59.85
N ARG A 76 11.37 -38.69 -60.67
CA ARG A 76 11.41 -39.28 -62.03
C ARG A 76 10.33 -38.73 -62.97
N ILE A 77 10.07 -37.42 -62.90
CA ILE A 77 9.09 -36.71 -63.74
C ILE A 77 9.81 -35.90 -64.82
N PRO A 78 9.40 -35.95 -66.11
CA PRO A 78 10.01 -35.13 -67.15
C PRO A 78 9.88 -33.62 -66.84
N PRO A 79 10.96 -32.81 -66.91
CA PRO A 79 10.92 -31.38 -66.58
C PRO A 79 9.87 -30.56 -67.36
N GLY A 80 9.52 -30.99 -68.57
CA GLY A 80 8.50 -30.34 -69.40
C GLY A 80 7.07 -30.45 -68.84
N GLN A 81 6.80 -31.44 -67.98
CA GLN A 81 5.51 -31.60 -67.31
C GLN A 81 5.40 -30.71 -66.06
N LEU A 82 6.50 -30.13 -65.59
CA LEU A 82 6.58 -29.37 -64.35
C LEU A 82 6.35 -27.88 -64.60
N LYS A 83 5.19 -27.36 -64.22
CA LYS A 83 4.81 -25.94 -64.35
C LYS A 83 4.94 -25.23 -63.01
N VAL A 84 5.50 -24.01 -63.02
CA VAL A 84 5.56 -23.16 -61.82
C VAL A 84 4.14 -22.67 -61.53
N VAL A 85 3.68 -22.93 -60.31
CA VAL A 85 2.38 -22.45 -59.80
C VAL A 85 2.58 -21.10 -59.13
N SER A 86 3.60 -20.97 -58.29
CA SER A 86 3.96 -19.72 -57.62
C SER A 86 5.43 -19.68 -57.26
N ALA A 87 5.96 -18.46 -57.08
CA ALA A 87 7.33 -18.22 -56.66
C ALA A 87 7.38 -16.95 -55.80
N THR A 88 7.94 -17.07 -54.61
CA THR A 88 8.05 -15.95 -53.66
C THR A 88 9.51 -15.80 -53.24
N GLN A 89 10.05 -14.58 -53.34
CA GLN A 89 11.39 -14.28 -52.86
C GLN A 89 11.38 -14.25 -51.31
N GLN A 90 12.30 -14.96 -50.67
CA GLN A 90 12.40 -15.11 -49.22
C GLN A 90 13.86 -15.17 -48.76
N SER A 91 14.12 -14.82 -47.50
CA SER A 91 15.43 -15.01 -46.87
C SER A 91 15.48 -16.30 -46.05
N TRP A 92 16.67 -16.87 -45.90
CA TRP A 92 16.90 -18.11 -45.15
C TRP A 92 17.95 -17.94 -44.06
N SER A 93 17.73 -18.59 -42.92
CA SER A 93 18.56 -18.47 -41.72
C SER A 93 19.88 -19.24 -41.76
N ASP A 94 20.01 -20.21 -42.65
CA ASP A 94 21.17 -21.09 -42.74
C ASP A 94 21.41 -21.57 -44.19
N SER A 95 22.57 -22.21 -44.40
CA SER A 95 22.95 -22.79 -45.70
C SER A 95 22.07 -23.98 -46.13
N CYS A 96 21.21 -24.48 -45.25
CA CYS A 96 20.25 -25.54 -45.54
C CYS A 96 18.84 -24.99 -45.83
N LEU A 97 18.70 -23.68 -46.00
CA LEU A 97 17.44 -23.03 -46.35
C LEU A 97 16.35 -23.24 -45.28
N GLY A 98 16.76 -23.45 -44.02
CA GLY A 98 15.88 -23.80 -42.91
C GLY A 98 15.28 -25.21 -43.00
N LEU A 99 15.83 -26.09 -43.84
CA LEU A 99 15.41 -27.49 -44.04
C LEU A 99 16.55 -28.46 -43.69
N ARG A 100 17.09 -28.33 -42.47
CA ARG A 100 18.12 -29.24 -41.93
C ARG A 100 17.59 -30.66 -41.83
N GLN A 101 18.34 -31.65 -42.35
CA GLN A 101 18.06 -33.07 -42.12
C GLN A 101 18.64 -33.55 -40.78
N PRO A 102 18.12 -34.66 -40.20
CA PRO A 102 18.76 -35.27 -39.03
C PRO A 102 20.25 -35.53 -39.30
N ASP A 103 21.10 -35.17 -38.34
CA ASP A 103 22.57 -35.31 -38.39
C ASP A 103 23.32 -34.44 -39.42
N GLU A 104 22.62 -33.49 -40.05
CA GLU A 104 23.23 -32.55 -40.99
C GLU A 104 23.71 -31.26 -40.30
N VAL A 105 24.98 -30.92 -40.50
CA VAL A 105 25.56 -29.66 -40.04
C VAL A 105 25.41 -28.58 -41.12
N CYS A 106 24.52 -27.62 -40.85
CA CYS A 106 24.28 -26.48 -41.72
C CYS A 106 25.16 -25.29 -41.30
N GLY A 107 25.87 -24.67 -42.25
CA GLY A 107 26.60 -23.44 -42.01
C GLY A 107 25.66 -22.29 -41.64
N GLN A 108 26.07 -21.47 -40.67
CA GLN A 108 25.36 -20.25 -40.26
C GLN A 108 25.56 -19.15 -41.31
N LEU A 109 24.94 -19.32 -42.47
CA LEU A 109 24.97 -18.39 -43.59
C LEU A 109 23.56 -17.86 -43.84
N PHE A 110 23.36 -16.57 -43.60
CA PHE A 110 22.11 -15.90 -43.91
C PHE A 110 22.00 -15.63 -45.41
N ILE A 111 20.97 -16.18 -46.06
CA ILE A 111 20.74 -16.00 -47.50
C ILE A 111 19.62 -14.98 -47.67
N GLU A 112 19.97 -13.75 -48.03
CA GLU A 112 19.02 -12.63 -48.10
C GLU A 112 18.05 -12.71 -49.29
N ASN A 113 18.48 -13.27 -50.41
CA ASN A 113 17.77 -13.19 -51.70
C ASN A 113 17.35 -14.57 -52.23
N GLY A 114 16.87 -15.49 -51.39
CA GLY A 114 16.40 -16.81 -51.80
C GLY A 114 15.00 -16.85 -52.42
N TRP A 115 14.55 -18.04 -52.83
CA TRP A 115 13.23 -18.27 -53.41
C TRP A 115 12.54 -19.49 -52.80
N ARG A 116 11.24 -19.39 -52.55
CA ARG A 116 10.33 -20.52 -52.31
C ARG A 116 9.44 -20.70 -53.53
N VAL A 117 9.51 -21.85 -54.16
CA VAL A 117 8.93 -22.13 -55.48
C VAL A 117 7.98 -23.32 -55.38
N VAL A 118 6.75 -23.15 -55.84
CA VAL A 118 5.76 -24.22 -55.94
C VAL A 118 5.65 -24.66 -57.40
N ILE A 119 5.84 -25.95 -57.66
CA ILE A 119 5.77 -26.57 -58.98
C ILE A 119 4.68 -27.64 -58.99
N SER A 120 3.93 -27.75 -60.08
CA SER A 120 2.93 -28.81 -60.28
C SER A 120 3.12 -29.53 -61.61
N ASN A 121 2.69 -30.80 -61.67
CA ASN A 121 2.51 -31.54 -62.91
C ASN A 121 1.03 -31.70 -63.31
N GLY A 122 0.11 -30.99 -62.64
CA GLY A 122 -1.34 -31.12 -62.82
C GLY A 122 -2.01 -32.11 -61.86
N ALA A 123 -1.28 -33.12 -61.36
CA ALA A 123 -1.81 -34.09 -60.39
C ALA A 123 -1.28 -33.87 -58.96
N GLN A 124 -0.05 -33.38 -58.83
CA GLN A 124 0.62 -33.14 -57.55
C GLN A 124 1.35 -31.81 -57.56
N THR A 125 1.67 -31.30 -56.38
CA THR A 125 2.47 -30.09 -56.17
C THR A 125 3.68 -30.40 -55.29
N TRP A 126 4.80 -29.76 -55.60
CA TRP A 126 6.03 -29.80 -54.82
C TRP A 126 6.44 -28.39 -54.48
N THR A 127 6.91 -28.21 -53.25
CA THR A 127 7.49 -26.93 -52.82
C THR A 127 8.98 -27.10 -52.62
N ALA A 128 9.75 -26.20 -53.22
CA ALA A 128 11.19 -26.16 -53.10
C ALA A 128 11.64 -24.82 -52.53
N ARG A 129 12.70 -24.85 -51.72
CA ARG A 129 13.46 -23.68 -51.31
C ARG A 129 14.77 -23.65 -52.04
N THR A 130 15.23 -22.46 -52.39
CA THR A 130 16.52 -22.26 -53.05
C THR A 130 17.16 -20.94 -52.68
N ASP A 131 18.48 -20.84 -52.88
CA ASP A 131 19.19 -19.57 -52.87
C ASP A 131 18.79 -18.71 -54.09
N GLY A 132 19.30 -17.47 -54.16
CA GLY A 132 18.94 -16.53 -55.21
C GLY A 132 19.35 -16.94 -56.62
N THR A 133 20.24 -17.93 -56.75
CA THR A 133 20.80 -18.35 -58.03
C THR A 133 20.30 -19.71 -58.52
N GLY A 134 19.73 -20.55 -57.65
CA GLY A 134 19.36 -21.93 -57.98
C GLY A 134 20.46 -22.95 -57.67
N ARG A 135 21.52 -22.57 -56.93
CA ARG A 135 22.67 -23.44 -56.62
C ARG A 135 22.36 -24.46 -55.55
N ILE A 136 21.56 -24.08 -54.55
CA ILE A 136 21.13 -24.96 -53.48
C ILE A 136 19.62 -25.09 -53.61
N VAL A 137 19.11 -26.29 -53.88
CA VAL A 137 17.67 -26.55 -53.96
C VAL A 137 17.31 -27.65 -52.97
N ARG A 138 16.27 -27.43 -52.17
CA ARG A 138 15.73 -28.44 -51.24
C ARG A 138 14.23 -28.53 -51.35
N LEU A 139 13.70 -29.75 -51.43
CA LEU A 139 12.26 -29.98 -51.40
C LEU A 139 11.75 -30.01 -49.96
N GLU A 140 10.64 -29.33 -49.71
CA GLU A 140 9.91 -29.45 -48.46
C GLU A 140 9.31 -30.86 -48.36
N ASN A 141 9.49 -31.54 -47.21
CA ASN A 141 8.93 -32.86 -46.87
C ASN A 141 9.49 -34.11 -47.59
N GLN A 142 10.82 -34.25 -47.74
CA GLN A 142 11.40 -35.47 -48.35
C GLN A 142 11.38 -36.75 -47.48
N ASN A 143 11.11 -36.67 -46.17
CA ASN A 143 11.20 -37.83 -45.26
C ASN A 143 9.90 -38.04 -44.44
N GLN A 144 8.82 -38.50 -45.07
CA GLN A 144 7.71 -39.09 -44.32
C GLN A 144 7.15 -40.33 -45.05
N PRO A 145 7.08 -41.51 -44.40
CA PRO A 145 6.45 -42.69 -44.98
C PRO A 145 4.95 -42.42 -45.20
N ARG A 146 4.45 -42.84 -46.36
CA ARG A 146 3.04 -42.71 -46.75
C ARG A 146 2.15 -43.48 -45.79
N ASN A 147 1.43 -42.78 -44.92
CA ASN A 147 0.19 -43.29 -44.35
C ASN A 147 -0.97 -42.47 -44.91
N ASN A 148 -1.75 -43.14 -45.77
CA ASN A 148 -3.01 -42.67 -46.29
C ASN A 148 -4.01 -42.61 -45.14
N ASN A 149 -4.52 -41.41 -44.82
CA ASN A 149 -5.88 -41.21 -44.30
C ASN A 149 -6.22 -39.72 -44.45
N SER A 150 -6.94 -39.42 -45.53
CA SER A 150 -7.46 -38.10 -45.86
C SER A 150 -8.71 -37.82 -45.03
N ASN A 151 -8.59 -36.93 -44.05
CA ASN A 151 -9.59 -35.92 -43.63
C ASN A 151 -9.11 -35.10 -42.42
N ASN A 152 -7.84 -34.69 -42.42
CA ASN A 152 -7.38 -33.60 -41.59
C ASN A 152 -6.16 -32.99 -42.26
N SER A 153 -6.16 -31.67 -42.49
CA SER A 153 -5.01 -30.96 -43.02
C SER A 153 -3.82 -31.18 -42.08
N GLN A 154 -2.89 -32.04 -42.49
CA GLN A 154 -1.81 -32.51 -41.62
C GLN A 154 -0.94 -31.32 -41.19
N LEU A 155 -0.94 -31.04 -39.89
CA LEU A 155 -0.16 -29.95 -39.28
C LEU A 155 1.32 -30.10 -39.69
N PRO A 156 1.95 -29.09 -40.33
CA PRO A 156 3.33 -29.18 -40.78
C PRO A 156 4.27 -29.53 -39.63
N ASN A 157 5.26 -30.40 -39.88
CA ASN A 157 6.24 -30.79 -38.86
C ASN A 157 6.98 -29.58 -38.27
N SER A 158 7.16 -28.50 -39.03
CA SER A 158 7.75 -27.25 -38.53
C SER A 158 6.86 -26.60 -37.46
N VAL A 159 5.55 -26.56 -37.68
CA VAL A 159 4.56 -26.08 -36.73
C VAL A 159 4.49 -26.99 -35.50
N THR A 160 4.35 -28.31 -35.71
CA THR A 160 4.33 -29.32 -34.63
C THR A 160 5.55 -29.18 -33.72
N ASN A 161 6.75 -29.08 -34.31
CA ASN A 161 7.99 -28.94 -33.55
C ASN A 161 8.10 -27.61 -32.80
N ALA A 162 7.66 -26.50 -33.41
CA ALA A 162 7.67 -25.18 -32.78
C ALA A 162 6.71 -25.13 -31.58
N VAL A 163 5.48 -25.62 -31.77
CA VAL A 163 4.43 -25.66 -30.74
C VAL A 163 4.84 -26.55 -29.56
N LEU A 164 5.24 -27.80 -29.81
CA LEU A 164 5.65 -28.72 -28.73
C LEU A 164 6.95 -28.28 -28.03
N ARG A 165 7.86 -27.56 -28.71
CA ARG A 165 9.02 -26.92 -28.03
C ARG A 165 8.55 -25.93 -26.98
N THR A 166 7.64 -25.07 -27.41
CA THR A 166 7.20 -23.92 -26.63
C THR A 166 6.35 -24.38 -25.47
N ALA A 167 5.44 -25.33 -25.70
CA ALA A 167 4.63 -25.96 -24.66
C ALA A 167 5.47 -26.69 -23.61
N ALA A 168 6.51 -27.44 -24.01
CA ALA A 168 7.40 -28.11 -23.06
C ALA A 168 8.15 -27.13 -22.16
N GLY A 169 8.63 -26.01 -22.72
CA GLY A 169 9.26 -24.95 -21.95
C GLY A 169 8.29 -24.24 -21.00
N GLN A 170 7.04 -24.02 -21.42
CA GLN A 170 6.03 -23.33 -20.60
C GLN A 170 5.47 -24.21 -19.48
N LEU A 171 5.25 -25.50 -19.73
CA LEU A 171 4.69 -26.43 -18.75
C LEU A 171 5.75 -27.11 -17.87
N GLY A 172 7.05 -26.84 -18.10
CA GLY A 172 8.13 -27.57 -17.44
C GLY A 172 8.06 -29.09 -17.65
N THR A 173 7.39 -29.54 -18.71
CA THR A 173 7.01 -30.94 -18.94
C THR A 173 7.78 -31.48 -20.16
N PRO A 174 8.34 -32.70 -20.12
CA PRO A 174 9.02 -33.31 -21.27
C PRO A 174 8.10 -33.38 -22.49
N ARG A 175 8.65 -33.09 -23.68
CA ARG A 175 7.90 -33.14 -24.96
C ARG A 175 7.15 -34.47 -25.20
N SER A 176 7.68 -35.58 -24.68
CA SER A 176 7.07 -36.91 -24.77
C SER A 176 5.75 -37.03 -24.00
N GLN A 177 5.48 -36.12 -23.06
CA GLN A 177 4.26 -36.07 -22.25
C GLN A 177 3.25 -35.02 -22.76
N LEU A 178 3.50 -34.42 -23.93
CA LEU A 178 2.63 -33.42 -24.54
C LEU A 178 2.02 -33.96 -25.83
N GLN A 179 0.72 -33.71 -26.02
CA GLN A 179 -0.01 -34.15 -27.20
C GLN A 179 -0.71 -32.97 -27.88
N ILE A 180 -0.60 -32.87 -29.20
CA ILE A 180 -1.47 -31.97 -29.97
C ILE A 180 -2.80 -32.69 -30.15
N ILE A 181 -3.84 -32.19 -29.51
CA ILE A 181 -5.18 -32.78 -29.55
C ILE A 181 -6.06 -32.14 -30.64
N GLU A 182 -5.68 -30.95 -31.12
CA GLU A 182 -6.44 -30.23 -32.14
C GLU A 182 -5.51 -29.32 -32.97
N ALA A 183 -5.76 -29.22 -34.27
CA ALA A 183 -5.05 -28.33 -35.17
C ALA A 183 -5.96 -27.87 -36.30
N GLU A 184 -6.24 -26.57 -36.36
CA GLU A 184 -7.15 -25.97 -37.32
C GLU A 184 -6.41 -24.93 -38.16
N GLN A 185 -6.45 -25.08 -39.48
CA GLN A 185 -5.90 -24.07 -40.38
C GLN A 185 -6.83 -22.86 -40.41
N GLN A 186 -6.27 -21.65 -40.24
CA GLN A 186 -7.04 -20.41 -40.23
C GLN A 186 -6.21 -19.22 -40.72
N THR A 187 -6.90 -18.20 -41.23
CA THR A 187 -6.24 -16.97 -41.71
C THR A 187 -6.44 -15.88 -40.68
N TRP A 188 -5.34 -15.40 -40.12
CA TRP A 188 -5.33 -14.33 -39.14
C TRP A 188 -5.48 -12.96 -39.79
N ARG A 189 -6.13 -12.03 -39.10
CA ARG A 189 -6.37 -10.66 -39.60
C ARG A 189 -5.14 -9.76 -39.60
N ASP A 190 -4.11 -10.14 -38.86
CA ASP A 190 -2.90 -9.36 -38.64
C ASP A 190 -1.69 -10.28 -38.41
N ARG A 191 -0.49 -9.69 -38.44
CA ARG A 191 0.78 -10.40 -38.21
C ARG A 191 0.98 -10.87 -36.76
N CYS A 192 0.18 -10.36 -35.84
CA CYS A 192 0.13 -10.81 -34.45
C CYS A 192 -0.82 -12.01 -34.27
N LEU A 193 -1.30 -12.60 -35.36
CA LEU A 193 -2.10 -13.81 -35.37
C LEU A 193 -3.44 -13.63 -34.64
N GLY A 194 -3.99 -12.41 -34.70
CA GLY A 194 -5.18 -12.03 -33.95
C GLY A 194 -4.98 -11.89 -32.44
N LEU A 195 -3.73 -12.02 -31.96
CA LEU A 195 -3.36 -11.96 -30.54
C LEU A 195 -2.52 -10.73 -30.16
N GLY A 196 -2.60 -9.65 -30.93
CA GLY A 196 -1.93 -8.37 -30.64
C GLY A 196 -2.45 -7.68 -29.38
N SER A 197 -1.59 -6.97 -28.66
CA SER A 197 -2.01 -6.09 -27.55
C SER A 197 -2.39 -4.68 -28.05
N PRO A 198 -3.18 -3.88 -27.30
CA PRO A 198 -3.52 -2.51 -27.70
C PRO A 198 -2.33 -1.57 -27.90
N VAL A 199 -1.18 -1.88 -27.28
CA VAL A 199 0.05 -1.10 -27.37
C VAL A 199 1.04 -1.66 -28.41
N GLU A 200 0.71 -2.81 -29.00
CA GLU A 200 1.54 -3.46 -30.01
C GLU A 200 1.09 -3.05 -31.42
N LEU A 201 2.02 -2.51 -32.21
CA LEU A 201 1.77 -2.15 -33.59
C LEU A 201 1.79 -3.41 -34.48
N CYS A 202 0.66 -4.09 -34.54
CA CYS A 202 0.45 -5.25 -35.38
C CYS A 202 0.15 -4.82 -36.82
N GLU A 203 1.01 -5.21 -37.76
CA GLU A 203 0.80 -4.97 -39.18
C GLU A 203 -0.48 -5.68 -39.65
N SER A 204 -1.43 -4.93 -40.22
CA SER A 204 -2.74 -5.41 -40.71
C SER A 204 -2.63 -6.22 -42.00
N VAL A 205 -1.95 -7.35 -41.95
CA VAL A 205 -1.73 -8.26 -43.07
C VAL A 205 -2.39 -9.60 -42.77
N LEU A 206 -3.24 -10.06 -43.69
CA LEU A 206 -3.84 -11.40 -43.60
C LEU A 206 -2.74 -12.46 -43.60
N THR A 207 -2.63 -13.20 -42.51
CA THR A 207 -1.54 -14.15 -42.28
C THR A 207 -2.12 -15.56 -42.19
N PRO A 208 -1.93 -16.43 -43.20
CA PRO A 208 -2.30 -17.84 -43.11
C PRO A 208 -1.55 -18.55 -41.98
N GLY A 209 -2.24 -19.42 -41.27
CA GLY A 209 -1.69 -20.02 -40.06
C GLY A 209 -2.52 -21.15 -39.48
N TRP A 210 -2.20 -21.50 -38.24
CA TRP A 210 -2.78 -22.62 -37.51
C TRP A 210 -3.14 -22.22 -36.09
N ARG A 211 -4.31 -22.64 -35.63
CA ARG A 211 -4.65 -22.73 -34.20
C ARG A 211 -4.37 -24.16 -33.76
N VAL A 212 -3.56 -24.33 -32.73
CA VAL A 212 -3.07 -25.64 -32.28
C VAL A 212 -3.32 -25.79 -30.80
N VAL A 213 -4.01 -26.84 -30.38
CA VAL A 213 -4.30 -27.14 -28.97
C VAL A 213 -3.38 -28.27 -28.51
N VAL A 214 -2.62 -28.01 -27.46
CA VAL A 214 -1.69 -28.96 -26.82
C VAL A 214 -2.24 -29.34 -25.45
N GLU A 215 -2.27 -30.63 -25.13
CA GLU A 215 -2.63 -31.16 -23.82
C GLU A 215 -1.41 -31.74 -23.11
N GLY A 216 -1.28 -31.46 -21.81
CA GLY A 216 -0.23 -31.98 -20.94
C GLY A 216 -0.51 -31.72 -19.46
N GLN A 217 -0.30 -32.72 -18.60
CA GLN A 217 -0.49 -32.63 -17.13
C GLN A 217 -1.82 -31.96 -16.70
N GLN A 218 -2.95 -32.38 -17.29
CA GLN A 218 -4.30 -31.83 -17.06
C GLN A 218 -4.51 -30.37 -17.50
N GLN A 219 -3.64 -29.84 -18.35
CA GLN A 219 -3.74 -28.48 -18.88
C GLN A 219 -3.82 -28.51 -20.40
N ARG A 220 -4.58 -27.56 -20.97
CA ARG A 220 -4.68 -27.33 -22.41
C ARG A 220 -4.11 -25.96 -22.73
N LEU A 221 -3.21 -25.92 -23.71
CA LEU A 221 -2.60 -24.70 -24.25
C LEU A 221 -3.01 -24.53 -25.70
N VAL A 222 -3.66 -23.41 -26.01
CA VAL A 222 -4.01 -23.04 -27.39
C VAL A 222 -2.95 -22.08 -27.92
N TYR A 223 -2.38 -22.39 -29.08
CA TYR A 223 -1.42 -21.55 -29.77
C TYR A 223 -1.97 -21.09 -31.11
N HIS A 224 -1.66 -19.85 -31.49
CA HIS A 224 -1.80 -19.38 -32.86
C HIS A 224 -0.42 -19.28 -33.48
N THR A 225 -0.27 -19.73 -34.71
CA THR A 225 0.99 -19.65 -35.45
C THR A 225 0.76 -19.34 -36.92
N ASN A 226 1.76 -18.84 -37.63
CA ASN A 226 1.72 -18.77 -39.09
C ASN A 226 1.96 -20.16 -39.70
N ASP A 227 1.74 -20.29 -41.01
CA ASP A 227 1.84 -21.53 -41.79
C ASP A 227 3.17 -22.30 -41.61
N THR A 228 4.25 -21.60 -41.22
CA THR A 228 5.59 -22.16 -41.04
C THR A 228 5.94 -22.53 -39.59
N GLY A 229 5.23 -22.01 -38.59
CA GLY A 229 5.65 -22.15 -37.18
C GLY A 229 6.66 -21.08 -36.72
N SER A 230 7.02 -20.12 -37.57
CA SER A 230 8.05 -19.11 -37.30
C SER A 230 7.57 -17.95 -36.44
N ILE A 231 6.26 -17.68 -36.46
CA ILE A 231 5.60 -16.77 -35.52
C ILE A 231 4.63 -17.63 -34.73
N LEU A 232 4.80 -17.71 -33.41
CA LEU A 232 4.00 -18.56 -32.53
C LEU A 232 3.62 -17.76 -31.28
N ARG A 233 2.33 -17.73 -30.96
CA ARG A 233 1.77 -16.98 -29.82
C ARG A 233 0.81 -17.85 -29.03
N LEU A 234 0.90 -17.78 -27.71
CA LEU A 234 -0.04 -18.45 -26.82
C LEU A 234 -1.34 -17.65 -26.77
N ASN A 235 -2.45 -18.30 -27.10
CA ASN A 235 -3.78 -17.77 -26.87
C ASN A 235 -4.15 -18.00 -25.40
N GLN A 236 -3.85 -17.01 -24.56
CA GLN A 236 -4.11 -17.06 -23.13
C GLN A 236 -5.61 -17.02 -22.79
N SER A 237 -6.48 -16.49 -23.67
CA SER A 237 -7.93 -16.46 -23.44
C SER A 237 -8.58 -17.84 -23.51
N ALA A 238 -8.00 -18.74 -24.31
CA ALA A 238 -8.52 -20.09 -24.52
C ALA A 238 -8.00 -21.12 -23.49
N ASN A 239 -7.15 -20.71 -22.54
CA ASN A 239 -6.55 -21.59 -21.53
C ASN A 239 -7.24 -21.49 -20.15
N GLY A 240 -8.28 -20.68 -20.01
CA GLY A 240 -9.09 -20.56 -18.80
C GLY A 240 -10.49 -21.15 -19.02
N VAL A 241 -10.82 -22.25 -18.33
CA VAL A 241 -12.19 -22.73 -18.19
C VAL A 241 -12.96 -21.73 -17.34
N GLY A 242 -13.93 -21.02 -17.95
CA GLY A 242 -14.85 -20.10 -17.28
C GLY A 242 -15.72 -19.32 -18.27
N ASP A 243 -16.90 -19.88 -18.56
CA ASP A 243 -18.16 -19.41 -19.20
C ASP A 243 -18.27 -18.19 -20.14
N VAL A 244 -17.24 -17.39 -20.41
CA VAL A 244 -17.33 -16.29 -21.38
C VAL A 244 -16.00 -16.12 -22.13
N ASN A 245 -16.07 -16.19 -23.47
CA ASN A 245 -14.93 -16.00 -24.38
C ASN A 245 -14.36 -14.57 -24.23
N LEU A 246 -13.30 -14.42 -23.44
CA LEU A 246 -12.69 -13.13 -23.13
C LEU A 246 -11.90 -12.61 -24.34
N PRO A 247 -12.14 -11.39 -24.84
CA PRO A 247 -11.41 -10.85 -25.98
C PRO A 247 -9.91 -10.81 -25.72
N GLN A 248 -9.09 -11.17 -26.71
CA GLN A 248 -7.64 -11.23 -26.49
C GLN A 248 -7.03 -9.86 -26.13
N SER A 249 -7.63 -8.76 -26.58
CA SER A 249 -7.19 -7.42 -26.18
C SER A 249 -7.32 -7.22 -24.66
N VAL A 250 -8.40 -7.74 -24.05
CA VAL A 250 -8.62 -7.73 -22.60
C VAL A 250 -7.63 -8.64 -21.90
N VAL A 251 -7.41 -9.85 -22.42
CA VAL A 251 -6.43 -10.80 -21.85
C VAL A 251 -5.03 -10.22 -21.82
N ASN A 252 -4.56 -9.69 -22.95
CA ASN A 252 -3.23 -9.10 -23.06
C ASN A 252 -3.09 -7.91 -22.13
N ALA A 253 -4.09 -7.02 -22.09
CA ALA A 253 -4.05 -5.84 -21.25
C ALA A 253 -4.07 -6.21 -19.76
N VAL A 254 -4.95 -7.13 -19.34
CA VAL A 254 -5.05 -7.58 -17.93
C VAL A 254 -3.78 -8.31 -17.48
N LEU A 255 -3.22 -9.20 -18.29
CA LEU A 255 -1.98 -9.91 -17.91
C LEU A 255 -0.76 -8.99 -17.91
N GLN A 256 -0.72 -7.98 -18.78
CA GLN A 256 0.31 -6.95 -18.75
C GLN A 256 0.20 -6.11 -17.48
N THR A 257 -1.01 -5.67 -17.11
CA THR A 257 -1.25 -4.94 -15.85
C THR A 257 -0.90 -5.81 -14.64
N ALA A 258 -1.33 -7.07 -14.61
CA ALA A 258 -0.98 -8.00 -13.54
C ALA A 258 0.53 -8.26 -13.44
N SER A 259 1.26 -8.24 -14.56
CA SER A 259 2.73 -8.34 -14.58
C SER A 259 3.39 -7.13 -13.94
N GLN A 260 2.87 -5.93 -14.20
CA GLN A 260 3.33 -4.70 -13.55
C GLN A 260 3.00 -4.71 -12.05
N ASP A 261 1.78 -5.12 -11.70
CA ASP A 261 1.30 -5.15 -10.32
C ASP A 261 1.97 -6.23 -9.47
N THR A 262 2.50 -7.30 -10.07
CA THR A 262 3.15 -8.41 -9.34
C THR A 262 4.66 -8.41 -9.46
N GLY A 263 5.21 -7.82 -10.52
CA GLY A 263 6.62 -7.96 -10.91
C GLY A 263 6.95 -9.33 -11.51
N LEU A 264 5.96 -10.21 -11.67
CA LEU A 264 6.12 -11.50 -12.32
C LEU A 264 6.05 -11.33 -13.84
N ARG A 265 6.76 -12.20 -14.57
CA ARG A 265 6.67 -12.22 -16.04
C ARG A 265 5.24 -12.62 -16.45
N PRO A 266 4.68 -12.10 -17.57
CA PRO A 266 3.35 -12.48 -18.03
C PRO A 266 3.16 -13.99 -18.23
N SER A 267 4.23 -14.73 -18.50
CA SER A 267 4.23 -16.20 -18.60
C SER A 267 3.99 -16.94 -17.28
N ALA A 268 4.17 -16.27 -16.14
CA ALA A 268 3.95 -16.82 -14.79
C ALA A 268 2.56 -16.46 -14.23
N LEU A 269 1.73 -15.78 -15.03
CA LEU A 269 0.40 -15.31 -14.65
C LEU A 269 -0.67 -16.11 -15.40
N ARG A 270 -1.79 -16.37 -14.72
CA ARG A 270 -2.88 -17.16 -15.30
C ARG A 270 -4.22 -16.51 -15.04
N ILE A 271 -4.98 -16.20 -16.08
CA ILE A 271 -6.40 -15.87 -15.91
C ILE A 271 -7.14 -17.15 -15.57
N VAL A 272 -7.84 -17.17 -14.44
CA VAL A 272 -8.57 -18.34 -13.93
C VAL A 272 -10.08 -18.18 -13.93
N GLN A 273 -10.58 -16.95 -14.06
CA GLN A 273 -12.02 -16.69 -14.12
C GLN A 273 -12.27 -15.37 -14.84
N SER A 274 -13.36 -15.30 -15.61
CA SER A 274 -13.87 -14.05 -16.16
C SER A 274 -15.38 -14.03 -16.24
N GLN A 275 -15.99 -12.87 -16.05
CA GLN A 275 -17.43 -12.66 -16.20
C GLN A 275 -17.74 -11.22 -16.62
N GLN A 276 -18.88 -11.01 -17.28
CA GLN A 276 -19.38 -9.66 -17.54
C GLN A 276 -20.15 -9.14 -16.32
N ILE A 277 -19.90 -7.89 -15.95
CA ILE A 277 -20.57 -7.19 -14.86
C ILE A 277 -21.18 -5.89 -15.39
N GLN A 278 -22.13 -5.32 -14.65
CA GLN A 278 -22.71 -4.01 -14.93
C GLN A 278 -22.24 -3.01 -13.87
N GLY A 279 -21.85 -1.82 -14.29
CA GLY A 279 -21.44 -0.76 -13.35
C GLY A 279 -21.07 0.56 -14.02
N SER A 280 -20.68 1.54 -13.21
CA SER A 280 -20.21 2.83 -13.70
C SER A 280 -19.04 2.68 -14.66
N SER A 281 -19.09 3.30 -15.84
CA SER A 281 -17.97 3.25 -16.78
C SER A 281 -16.75 4.03 -16.28
N SER A 282 -16.95 5.16 -15.61
CA SER A 282 -15.85 5.97 -15.08
C SER A 282 -15.07 5.26 -13.98
N CYS A 283 -15.74 4.49 -13.11
CA CYS A 283 -15.08 3.75 -12.03
C CYS A 283 -14.92 2.24 -12.30
N LEU A 284 -15.26 1.81 -13.51
CA LEU A 284 -15.22 0.41 -13.93
C LEU A 284 -15.96 -0.53 -12.96
N GLY A 285 -17.13 -0.10 -12.48
CA GLY A 285 -17.95 -0.90 -11.57
C GLY A 285 -17.31 -1.18 -10.20
N ILE A 286 -16.22 -0.49 -9.86
CA ILE A 286 -15.60 -0.50 -8.53
C ILE A 286 -16.08 0.76 -7.79
N LEU A 287 -16.22 0.67 -6.47
CA LEU A 287 -16.60 1.80 -5.62
C LEU A 287 -15.61 2.97 -5.78
N SER A 288 -16.14 4.20 -5.77
CA SER A 288 -15.36 5.45 -5.86
C SER A 288 -14.31 5.53 -4.76
N ARG A 289 -13.09 5.95 -5.12
CA ARG A 289 -12.07 6.41 -4.15
C ARG A 289 -12.43 7.78 -3.57
N SER A 290 -11.74 8.19 -2.50
CA SER A 290 -11.96 9.51 -1.90
C SER A 290 -11.76 10.64 -2.93
N GLY A 291 -12.78 11.47 -3.14
CA GLY A 291 -12.72 12.57 -4.12
C GLY A 291 -12.89 12.15 -5.59
N GLU A 292 -13.07 10.86 -5.88
CA GLU A 292 -13.34 10.36 -7.22
C GLU A 292 -14.85 10.42 -7.51
N ALA A 293 -15.25 11.18 -8.54
CA ALA A 293 -16.64 11.24 -8.98
C ALA A 293 -16.92 10.16 -10.02
N CYS A 294 -17.72 9.14 -9.65
CA CYS A 294 -18.22 8.15 -10.60
C CYS A 294 -19.50 8.63 -11.30
N THR A 295 -19.53 8.49 -12.62
CA THR A 295 -20.73 8.55 -13.45
C THR A 295 -21.76 7.51 -12.99
N ARG A 296 -23.05 7.84 -13.07
CA ARG A 296 -24.16 6.93 -12.72
C ARG A 296 -24.66 6.08 -13.90
N ASP A 297 -23.85 5.96 -14.94
CA ASP A 297 -24.17 5.11 -16.08
C ASP A 297 -24.03 3.63 -15.73
N LEU A 298 -24.68 2.78 -16.51
CA LEU A 298 -24.65 1.34 -16.35
C LEU A 298 -24.00 0.73 -17.60
N ALA A 299 -22.67 0.64 -17.58
CA ALA A 299 -21.88 0.06 -18.64
C ALA A 299 -21.61 -1.42 -18.38
N THR A 300 -21.54 -2.19 -19.46
CA THR A 300 -21.06 -3.58 -19.41
C THR A 300 -19.54 -3.59 -19.36
N LEU A 301 -18.99 -4.34 -18.42
CA LEU A 301 -17.57 -4.40 -18.10
C LEU A 301 -17.16 -5.86 -17.91
N TRP A 302 -15.87 -6.12 -17.93
CA TRP A 302 -15.32 -7.42 -17.56
C TRP A 302 -14.79 -7.40 -16.14
N GLN A 303 -15.09 -8.43 -15.37
CA GLN A 303 -14.34 -8.82 -14.18
C GLN A 303 -13.45 -10.01 -14.54
N VAL A 304 -12.14 -9.90 -14.32
CA VAL A 304 -11.14 -10.90 -14.70
C VAL A 304 -10.28 -11.24 -13.49
N THR A 305 -10.19 -12.51 -13.15
CA THR A 305 -9.39 -13.02 -12.04
C THR A 305 -8.09 -13.63 -12.56
N VAL A 306 -6.97 -13.18 -12.02
CA VAL A 306 -5.62 -13.63 -12.35
C VAL A 306 -4.96 -14.27 -11.13
N GLU A 307 -4.39 -15.45 -11.31
CA GLU A 307 -3.48 -16.08 -10.35
C GLU A 307 -2.03 -15.73 -10.69
N ALA A 308 -1.28 -15.38 -9.64
CA ALA A 308 0.10 -14.92 -9.69
C ALA A 308 0.89 -15.56 -8.54
N GLY A 309 1.29 -16.83 -8.70
CA GLY A 309 1.85 -17.60 -7.60
C GLY A 309 0.81 -17.89 -6.51
N GLN A 310 1.03 -17.39 -5.28
CA GLN A 310 0.06 -17.48 -4.17
C GLN A 310 -0.96 -16.34 -4.16
N GLN A 311 -0.86 -15.36 -5.06
CA GLN A 311 -1.74 -14.19 -5.10
C GLN A 311 -2.88 -14.40 -6.09
N ARG A 312 -4.08 -13.92 -5.73
CA ARG A 312 -5.25 -13.86 -6.61
C ARG A 312 -5.65 -12.41 -6.81
N LEU A 313 -5.58 -11.91 -8.03
CA LEU A 313 -5.92 -10.53 -8.40
C LEU A 313 -7.23 -10.52 -9.16
N VAL A 314 -8.09 -9.55 -8.90
CA VAL A 314 -9.36 -9.37 -9.60
C VAL A 314 -9.36 -7.99 -10.23
N TYR A 315 -9.44 -7.92 -11.56
CA TYR A 315 -9.47 -6.69 -12.32
C TYR A 315 -10.86 -6.43 -12.89
N HIS A 316 -11.26 -5.17 -12.92
CA HIS A 316 -12.38 -4.71 -13.73
C HIS A 316 -11.87 -3.95 -14.93
N THR A 317 -12.48 -4.14 -16.10
CA THR A 317 -12.03 -3.51 -17.35
C THR A 317 -13.18 -3.19 -18.29
N THR A 318 -12.97 -2.20 -19.15
CA THR A 318 -13.86 -1.98 -20.32
C THR A 318 -13.87 -3.19 -21.23
N MET A 319 -14.94 -3.33 -22.05
CA MET A 319 -15.14 -4.47 -22.94
C MET A 319 -14.00 -4.74 -23.93
N ASN A 320 -13.20 -3.71 -24.25
CA ASN A 320 -12.06 -3.80 -25.17
C ASN A 320 -10.69 -3.85 -24.47
N GLY A 321 -10.63 -3.72 -23.14
CA GLY A 321 -9.36 -3.71 -22.40
C GLY A 321 -8.66 -2.35 -22.34
N SER A 322 -9.31 -1.26 -22.78
CA SER A 322 -8.68 0.07 -22.85
C SER A 322 -8.45 0.72 -21.48
N ARG A 323 -9.25 0.37 -20.47
CA ARG A 323 -9.10 0.84 -19.09
C ARG A 323 -9.27 -0.35 -18.18
N ILE A 324 -8.30 -0.54 -17.29
CA ILE A 324 -8.25 -1.62 -16.32
C ILE A 324 -8.08 -1.01 -14.94
N ARG A 325 -8.78 -1.57 -13.95
CA ARG A 325 -8.64 -1.18 -12.54
C ARG A 325 -8.64 -2.43 -11.69
N LEU A 326 -7.71 -2.50 -10.75
CA LEU A 326 -7.66 -3.57 -9.76
C LEU A 326 -8.82 -3.40 -8.77
N ASN A 327 -9.61 -4.45 -8.60
CA ASN A 327 -10.55 -4.61 -7.50
C ASN A 327 -9.78 -5.18 -6.31
N GLU A 328 -9.19 -4.28 -5.54
CA GLU A 328 -8.35 -4.60 -4.37
C GLU A 328 -9.13 -5.40 -3.31
N GLN A 329 -10.42 -5.12 -3.13
CA GLN A 329 -11.28 -5.82 -2.17
C GLN A 329 -11.55 -7.28 -2.57
N ALA A 330 -11.62 -7.56 -3.87
CA ALA A 330 -11.88 -8.91 -4.39
C ALA A 330 -10.58 -9.73 -4.62
N SER A 331 -9.41 -9.12 -4.43
CA SER A 331 -8.11 -9.74 -4.64
C SER A 331 -7.55 -10.32 -3.34
N ASN A 332 -7.17 -11.62 -3.32
CA ASN A 332 -6.42 -12.23 -2.21
C ASN A 332 -4.91 -12.01 -2.44
N MET A 333 -4.44 -10.78 -2.24
CA MET A 333 -3.01 -10.50 -2.12
C MET A 333 -2.57 -10.93 -0.72
N GLY A 334 -1.83 -12.04 -0.60
CA GLY A 334 -1.53 -12.70 0.67
C GLY A 334 -0.96 -11.78 1.77
N ASN A 335 -1.41 -12.04 3.01
CA ASN A 335 -0.96 -11.59 4.34
C ASN A 335 -0.53 -10.13 4.52
N ALA A 336 -1.36 -9.23 4.02
CA ALA A 336 -1.87 -8.03 4.68
C ALA A 336 -2.66 -7.38 3.56
N ASN A 337 -3.98 -7.60 3.50
CA ASN A 337 -4.83 -7.10 2.42
C ASN A 337 -4.60 -5.60 2.24
N VAL A 338 -3.67 -5.16 1.38
CA VAL A 338 -3.36 -3.75 1.16
C VAL A 338 -2.90 -3.56 -0.29
N PRO A 339 -3.36 -2.52 -0.99
CA PRO A 339 -2.98 -2.27 -2.38
C PRO A 339 -1.47 -2.10 -2.52
N ARG A 340 -0.87 -2.57 -3.63
CA ARG A 340 0.58 -2.46 -3.82
C ARG A 340 1.07 -1.01 -3.83
N SER A 341 0.30 -0.08 -4.40
CA SER A 341 0.63 1.35 -4.35
C SER A 341 0.74 1.86 -2.91
N VAL A 342 -0.14 1.39 -2.03
CA VAL A 342 -0.12 1.71 -0.61
C VAL A 342 1.04 0.98 0.08
N ALA A 343 1.27 -0.30 -0.20
CA ALA A 343 2.37 -1.08 0.37
C ALA A 343 3.73 -0.46 0.05
N ASP A 344 3.99 -0.17 -1.22
CA ASP A 344 5.25 0.41 -1.69
C ASP A 344 5.46 1.81 -1.11
N ALA A 345 4.42 2.65 -1.10
CA ALA A 345 4.48 3.99 -0.52
C ALA A 345 4.73 3.95 1.00
N VAL A 346 4.06 3.05 1.73
CA VAL A 346 4.23 2.88 3.18
C VAL A 346 5.61 2.31 3.53
N LEU A 347 6.10 1.30 2.82
CA LEU A 347 7.43 0.74 3.05
C LEU A 347 8.54 1.74 2.70
N GLN A 348 8.38 2.52 1.64
CA GLN A 348 9.32 3.58 1.29
C GLN A 348 9.32 4.70 2.34
N PHE A 349 8.13 5.12 2.78
CA PHE A 349 8.00 6.10 3.85
C PHE A 349 8.62 5.59 5.15
N ALA A 350 8.33 4.35 5.56
CA ALA A 350 8.87 3.73 6.75
C ALA A 350 10.40 3.56 6.69
N ALA A 351 10.96 3.23 5.53
CA ALA A 351 12.40 3.17 5.31
C ALA A 351 13.06 4.53 5.55
N GLN A 352 12.44 5.61 5.07
CA GLN A 352 12.92 6.97 5.30
C GLN A 352 12.75 7.40 6.76
N ASP A 353 11.60 7.09 7.36
CA ASP A 353 11.24 7.40 8.76
C ASP A 353 12.20 6.69 9.74
N TRP A 354 12.61 5.46 9.44
CA TRP A 354 13.48 4.65 10.29
C TRP A 354 14.96 4.74 9.95
N GLY A 355 15.33 5.35 8.83
CA GLY A 355 16.70 5.36 8.31
C GLY A 355 17.21 3.96 7.92
N ALA A 356 16.31 3.08 7.48
CA ALA A 356 16.56 1.68 7.15
C ALA A 356 16.39 1.40 5.64
N SER A 357 16.84 0.24 5.16
CA SER A 357 16.52 -0.21 3.80
C SER A 357 15.11 -0.79 3.75
N SER A 358 14.31 -0.44 2.73
CA SER A 358 12.97 -1.01 2.53
C SER A 358 12.99 -2.55 2.43
N SER A 359 14.10 -3.14 2.00
CA SER A 359 14.29 -4.60 1.94
C SER A 359 14.34 -5.28 3.33
N GLN A 360 14.54 -4.52 4.40
CA GLN A 360 14.58 -5.01 5.79
C GLN A 360 13.22 -4.89 6.49
N LEU A 361 12.27 -4.20 5.87
CA LEU A 361 10.97 -3.89 6.43
C LEU A 361 9.90 -4.84 5.88
N ARG A 362 8.90 -5.16 6.70
CA ARG A 362 7.79 -6.01 6.30
C ARG A 362 6.48 -5.44 6.80
N ILE A 363 5.45 -5.43 5.97
CA ILE A 363 4.09 -5.20 6.43
C ILE A 363 3.59 -6.49 7.07
N THR A 364 3.11 -6.41 8.30
CA THR A 364 2.59 -7.57 9.06
C THR A 364 1.08 -7.54 9.23
N GLN A 365 0.46 -6.36 9.12
CA GLN A 365 -1.00 -6.19 9.18
C GLN A 365 -1.43 -4.99 8.33
N ALA A 366 -2.60 -5.08 7.72
CA ALA A 366 -3.25 -3.95 7.08
C ALA A 366 -4.77 -4.06 7.15
N GLN A 367 -5.44 -2.96 7.45
CA GLN A 367 -6.88 -2.87 7.58
C GLN A 367 -7.43 -1.64 6.85
N PRO A 368 -8.46 -1.79 6.00
CA PRO A 368 -9.10 -0.64 5.37
C PRO A 368 -9.92 0.12 6.40
N GLN A 369 -9.82 1.45 6.39
CA GLN A 369 -10.53 2.32 7.33
C GLN A 369 -10.91 3.65 6.65
N THR A 370 -12.04 4.23 7.06
CA THR A 370 -12.41 5.59 6.66
C THR A 370 -12.03 6.56 7.77
N TRP A 371 -11.18 7.53 7.43
CA TRP A 371 -10.73 8.57 8.34
C TRP A 371 -11.74 9.72 8.44
N PRO A 372 -11.82 10.42 9.59
CA PRO A 372 -12.77 11.51 9.79
C PRO A 372 -12.45 12.77 8.96
N ASP A 373 -11.22 12.92 8.49
CA ASP A 373 -10.74 14.11 7.79
C ASP A 373 -9.61 13.78 6.79
N ALA A 374 -9.24 14.78 6.00
CA ALA A 374 -8.15 14.71 5.02
C ALA A 374 -6.75 14.55 5.64
N CYS A 375 -6.61 14.62 6.96
CA CYS A 375 -5.37 14.37 7.68
C CYS A 375 -5.32 12.96 8.27
N LEU A 376 -6.21 12.07 7.83
CA LEU A 376 -6.25 10.67 8.24
C LEU A 376 -6.55 10.51 9.74
N GLY A 377 -7.26 11.49 10.31
CA GLY A 377 -7.49 11.59 11.75
C GLY A 377 -6.24 11.91 12.57
N LEU A 378 -5.16 12.35 11.91
CA LEU A 378 -3.87 12.73 12.51
C LEU A 378 -3.45 14.17 12.08
N PRO A 379 -4.25 15.20 12.39
CA PRO A 379 -3.92 16.59 12.10
C PRO A 379 -2.62 17.00 12.80
N ARG A 380 -1.71 17.71 12.11
CA ARG A 380 -0.61 18.41 12.79
C ARG A 380 -1.14 19.65 13.51
N PRO A 381 -0.47 20.11 14.59
CA PRO A 381 -0.81 21.39 15.22
C PRO A 381 -0.82 22.52 14.18
N THR A 382 -1.91 23.29 14.17
CA THR A 382 -2.24 24.35 13.20
C THR A 382 -2.61 23.90 11.79
N GLU A 383 -2.55 22.60 11.48
CA GLU A 383 -3.01 22.05 10.19
C GLU A 383 -4.54 22.04 10.16
N ARG A 384 -5.12 22.84 9.26
CA ARG A 384 -6.56 22.83 9.01
C ARG A 384 -6.88 21.70 8.05
N CYS A 385 -7.42 20.62 8.61
CA CYS A 385 -7.83 19.45 7.85
C CYS A 385 -9.26 19.62 7.36
N MET A 386 -9.49 19.38 6.07
CA MET A 386 -10.86 19.33 5.54
C MET A 386 -11.56 18.12 6.16
N GLY A 387 -12.71 18.34 6.80
CA GLY A 387 -13.52 17.31 7.48
C GLY A 387 -14.25 16.34 6.54
N THR A 388 -13.68 16.10 5.35
CA THR A 388 -14.22 15.14 4.38
C THR A 388 -13.76 13.74 4.78
N PRO A 389 -14.69 12.80 4.99
CA PRO A 389 -14.33 11.41 5.27
C PRO A 389 -13.41 10.86 4.18
N THR A 390 -12.24 10.37 4.58
CA THR A 390 -11.19 9.94 3.65
C THR A 390 -10.97 8.43 3.78
N PRO A 391 -11.46 7.62 2.83
CA PRO A 391 -11.07 6.22 2.70
C PRO A 391 -9.54 6.03 2.69
N GLY A 392 -9.08 4.96 3.34
CA GLY A 392 -7.66 4.68 3.46
C GLY A 392 -7.34 3.38 4.17
N TRP A 393 -6.08 3.25 4.60
CA TRP A 393 -5.54 2.04 5.20
C TRP A 393 -4.76 2.33 6.47
N GLN A 394 -4.95 1.49 7.49
CA GLN A 394 -4.07 1.39 8.64
C GLN A 394 -3.12 0.21 8.40
N VAL A 395 -1.81 0.45 8.40
CA VAL A 395 -0.78 -0.49 7.96
C VAL A 395 0.29 -0.63 9.03
N THR A 396 0.54 -1.85 9.52
CA THR A 396 1.60 -2.17 10.47
C THR A 396 2.84 -2.63 9.73
N VAL A 397 3.96 -1.93 9.94
CA VAL A 397 5.28 -2.25 9.41
C VAL A 397 6.19 -2.69 10.56
N GLU A 398 6.98 -3.73 10.34
CA GLU A 398 7.87 -4.34 11.31
C GLU A 398 9.25 -4.64 10.70
N ASP A 399 10.31 -4.50 11.51
CA ASP A 399 11.63 -5.09 11.27
C ASP A 399 12.07 -5.97 12.46
N ARG A 400 13.37 -6.30 12.59
CA ARG A 400 13.85 -7.15 13.69
C ARG A 400 13.75 -6.52 15.09
N GLN A 401 13.51 -5.21 15.20
CA GLN A 401 13.59 -4.46 16.45
C GLN A 401 12.42 -3.51 16.69
N ARG A 402 11.66 -3.14 15.66
CA ARG A 402 10.66 -2.07 15.70
C ARG A 402 9.38 -2.49 14.99
N THR A 403 8.26 -2.00 15.51
CA THR A 403 6.93 -2.10 14.89
C THR A 403 6.30 -0.72 14.89
N GLN A 404 5.73 -0.28 13.78
CA GLN A 404 5.10 1.04 13.62
C GLN A 404 3.85 0.91 12.78
N VAL A 405 2.80 1.63 13.17
CA VAL A 405 1.60 1.75 12.33
C VAL A 405 1.60 3.06 11.57
N TYR A 406 1.18 2.97 10.31
CA TYR A 406 1.01 4.08 9.41
C TYR A 406 -0.44 4.13 8.96
N ARG A 407 -0.99 5.34 8.91
CA ARG A 407 -2.27 5.63 8.27
C ARG A 407 -1.98 6.25 6.92
N THR A 408 -2.72 5.80 5.93
CA THR A 408 -2.64 6.36 4.59
C THR A 408 -4.02 6.51 3.98
N ASP A 409 -4.15 7.34 2.94
CA ASP A 409 -5.35 7.32 2.11
C ASP A 409 -5.37 6.08 1.18
N ASP A 410 -6.45 5.89 0.44
CA ASP A 410 -6.63 4.74 -0.45
C ASP A 410 -5.60 4.65 -1.59
N SER A 411 -4.80 5.70 -1.80
CA SER A 411 -3.80 5.80 -2.86
C SER A 411 -2.37 5.58 -2.39
N GLY A 412 -2.07 5.79 -1.10
CA GLY A 412 -0.69 5.86 -0.61
C GLY A 412 -0.07 7.26 -0.67
N SER A 413 -0.79 8.27 -1.22
CA SER A 413 -0.22 9.60 -1.49
C SER A 413 -0.03 10.46 -0.25
N ARG A 414 -0.83 10.19 0.79
CA ARG A 414 -0.69 10.81 2.11
C ARG A 414 -0.43 9.70 3.12
N ILE A 415 0.65 9.82 3.87
CA ILE A 415 1.04 8.85 4.89
C ILE A 415 1.32 9.61 6.18
N ARG A 416 0.83 9.08 7.29
CA ARG A 416 1.06 9.61 8.63
C ARG A 416 1.43 8.44 9.53
N SER A 417 2.54 8.55 10.25
CA SER A 417 2.85 7.61 11.32
C SER A 417 1.84 7.79 12.45
N GLU A 418 1.15 6.70 12.78
CA GLU A 418 0.35 6.60 13.99
C GLU A 418 1.28 6.18 15.11
N ALA A 419 1.60 7.03 16.10
CA ALA A 419 2.50 6.61 17.18
C ALA A 419 1.99 5.29 17.78
N MET A 420 2.73 4.21 17.53
CA MET A 420 2.48 2.96 18.22
C MET A 420 3.47 2.86 19.37
N VAL A 421 2.86 2.70 20.53
CA VAL A 421 3.49 2.43 21.82
C VAL A 421 4.35 1.17 21.72
N GLY A 422 5.54 1.24 22.31
CA GLY A 422 6.44 0.09 22.55
C GLY A 422 7.90 0.54 22.53
N GLN A 423 8.49 1.09 23.60
CA GLN A 423 8.28 0.80 25.02
C GLN A 423 7.74 2.00 25.80
N LEU A 424 6.48 1.91 26.25
CA LEU A 424 6.01 2.58 27.45
C LEU A 424 5.04 1.69 28.19
N PRO A 425 5.28 1.39 29.47
CA PRO A 425 4.23 0.91 30.35
C PRO A 425 3.42 2.11 30.88
N ILE A 426 2.10 1.89 30.99
CA ILE A 426 1.09 2.58 31.82
C ILE A 426 0.32 3.76 31.19
N GLU A 427 -0.96 3.44 30.88
CA GLU A 427 -2.18 4.26 30.82
C GLU A 427 -2.14 5.66 30.18
N GLY A 428 -2.67 5.74 28.95
CA GLY A 428 -3.03 7.02 28.34
C GLY A 428 -3.05 6.98 26.82
N ASN A 429 -4.23 7.06 26.21
CA ASN A 429 -4.42 7.09 24.75
C ASN A 429 -4.04 8.48 24.18
N LEU A 430 -2.78 8.91 24.34
CA LEU A 430 -2.29 10.25 24.00
C LEU A 430 -2.33 10.47 22.46
N PRO A 431 -3.06 11.48 21.95
CA PRO A 431 -3.14 11.75 20.51
C PRO A 431 -1.80 12.15 19.91
N ASN A 432 -1.50 11.67 18.69
CA ASN A 432 -0.21 11.95 18.03
C ASN A 432 0.05 13.43 17.77
N ALA A 433 -1.01 14.20 17.49
CA ALA A 433 -0.92 15.65 17.34
C ALA A 433 -0.32 16.30 18.59
N VAL A 434 -0.76 15.81 19.76
CA VAL A 434 -0.32 16.24 21.08
C VAL A 434 1.12 15.77 21.34
N ALA A 435 1.40 14.48 21.13
CA ALA A 435 2.74 13.92 21.29
C ALA A 435 3.79 14.66 20.46
N GLN A 436 3.49 14.92 19.18
CA GLN A 436 4.38 15.66 18.28
C GLN A 436 4.52 17.14 18.67
N ALA A 437 3.45 17.77 19.14
CA ALA A 437 3.52 19.15 19.63
C ALA A 437 4.48 19.26 20.81
N VAL A 438 4.36 18.35 21.77
CA VAL A 438 5.18 18.28 22.96
C VAL A 438 6.64 17.98 22.62
N LEU A 439 6.92 16.98 21.79
CA LEU A 439 8.30 16.66 21.37
C LEU A 439 8.95 17.80 20.55
N ARG A 440 8.16 18.52 19.74
CA ARG A 440 8.67 19.71 19.03
C ARG A 440 8.98 20.87 19.96
N ASP A 441 8.20 21.06 21.01
CA ASP A 441 8.52 22.08 22.02
C ASP A 441 9.75 21.65 22.83
N ALA A 442 9.82 20.38 23.25
CA ALA A 442 10.94 19.81 23.98
C ALA A 442 12.27 19.88 23.23
N SER A 443 12.27 19.60 21.93
CA SER A 443 13.48 19.72 21.09
C SER A 443 13.97 21.16 20.87
N ARG A 444 13.17 22.17 21.21
CA ARG A 444 13.57 23.59 21.12
C ARG A 444 14.16 24.13 22.42
N GLN A 445 14.09 23.37 23.52
CA GLN A 445 14.63 23.79 24.80
C GLN A 445 16.17 23.75 24.77
N PRO A 446 16.85 24.81 25.22
CA PRO A 446 18.30 24.81 25.30
C PRO A 446 18.73 23.80 26.39
N ASN A 447 19.56 22.81 26.00
CA ASN A 447 20.13 21.71 26.81
C ASN A 447 19.41 20.34 26.77
N VAL A 448 18.53 20.10 25.80
CA VAL A 448 17.88 18.78 25.61
C VAL A 448 18.48 18.10 24.37
N TYR A 449 19.05 16.90 24.53
CA TYR A 449 19.75 16.15 23.47
C TYR A 449 18.82 15.11 22.81
N ARG A 450 19.38 14.35 21.87
CA ARG A 450 18.69 13.71 20.73
C ARG A 450 17.83 12.47 21.08
N GLY A 451 17.63 12.18 22.37
CA GLY A 451 17.02 10.95 22.91
C GLY A 451 15.61 11.10 23.46
N LEU A 452 14.91 12.18 23.11
CA LEU A 452 13.56 12.49 23.61
C LEU A 452 12.54 11.36 23.42
N ARG A 453 11.95 10.94 24.53
CA ARG A 453 10.92 9.90 24.62
C ARG A 453 9.77 10.37 25.49
N ILE A 454 8.55 10.39 24.98
CA ILE A 454 7.39 10.55 25.88
C ILE A 454 7.32 9.32 26.79
N VAL A 455 7.15 9.51 28.10
CA VAL A 455 7.02 8.43 29.09
C VAL A 455 5.59 8.20 29.50
N GLN A 456 4.77 9.25 29.53
CA GLN A 456 3.39 9.19 29.99
C GLN A 456 2.56 10.31 29.34
N GLY A 457 1.28 10.07 29.12
CA GLY A 457 0.33 11.07 28.64
C GLY A 457 -1.03 10.92 29.29
N GLU A 458 -1.36 11.81 30.22
CA GLU A 458 -2.61 11.77 30.98
C GLU A 458 -3.56 12.86 30.50
N ARG A 459 -4.84 12.52 30.28
CA ARG A 459 -5.84 13.51 29.89
C ARG A 459 -6.33 14.28 31.12
N GLN A 460 -6.29 15.61 31.08
CA GLN A 460 -6.65 16.48 32.19
C GLN A 460 -7.44 17.71 31.71
N ASN A 461 -8.29 18.26 32.57
CA ASN A 461 -8.96 19.54 32.33
C ASN A 461 -8.21 20.65 33.05
N TRP A 462 -7.90 21.72 32.33
CA TRP A 462 -7.17 22.87 32.84
C TRP A 462 -8.09 24.01 33.28
N PRO A 463 -7.69 24.81 34.29
CA PRO A 463 -8.55 25.85 34.86
C PRO A 463 -8.77 27.06 33.94
N ASP A 464 -7.90 27.27 32.95
CA ASP A 464 -7.91 28.44 32.08
C ASP A 464 -7.24 28.16 30.72
N GLY A 465 -7.34 29.14 29.81
CA GLY A 465 -6.70 29.12 28.49
C GLY A 465 -5.17 29.10 28.51
N CYS A 466 -4.53 29.31 29.66
CA CYS A 466 -3.09 29.19 29.84
C CYS A 466 -2.68 27.85 30.45
N LEU A 467 -3.61 26.89 30.51
CA LEU A 467 -3.37 25.54 31.01
C LEU A 467 -2.98 25.51 32.50
N GLY A 468 -3.39 26.55 33.25
CA GLY A 468 -3.00 26.76 34.64
C GLY A 468 -1.53 27.15 34.82
N LEU A 469 -0.87 27.62 33.75
CA LEU A 469 0.53 28.08 33.73
C LEU A 469 0.60 29.52 33.19
N ALA A 470 -0.24 30.40 33.72
CA ALA A 470 -0.28 31.81 33.34
C ALA A 470 1.05 32.51 33.68
N GLU A 471 1.66 33.18 32.70
CA GLU A 471 2.83 34.03 32.92
C GLU A 471 2.41 35.39 33.49
N ARG A 472 3.31 36.07 34.21
CA ARG A 472 3.01 37.39 34.80
C ARG A 472 2.58 38.38 33.71
N GLY A 473 1.43 39.02 33.93
CA GLY A 473 0.85 39.99 32.99
C GLY A 473 0.12 39.38 31.80
N VAL A 474 0.03 38.05 31.70
CA VAL A 474 -0.77 37.37 30.69
C VAL A 474 -2.19 37.15 31.21
N PHE A 475 -3.17 37.62 30.45
CA PHE A 475 -4.58 37.37 30.74
C PHE A 475 -5.04 36.08 30.07
N CYS A 476 -5.52 35.13 30.87
CA CYS A 476 -5.98 33.83 30.43
C CYS A 476 -7.50 33.79 30.41
N THR A 477 -8.10 33.08 29.45
CA THR A 477 -9.55 32.86 29.45
C THR A 477 -9.93 31.99 30.65
N GLN A 478 -11.03 32.29 31.33
CA GLN A 478 -11.49 31.50 32.49
C GLN A 478 -12.28 30.23 32.10
N ALA A 479 -12.18 29.80 30.85
CA ALA A 479 -12.86 28.61 30.36
C ALA A 479 -12.04 27.36 30.73
N ILE A 480 -12.70 26.32 31.22
CA ILE A 480 -12.07 25.01 31.44
C ILE A 480 -11.64 24.44 30.08
N VAL A 481 -10.36 24.12 29.94
CA VAL A 481 -9.78 23.62 28.69
C VAL A 481 -9.42 22.14 28.83
N PRO A 482 -10.07 21.21 28.11
CA PRO A 482 -9.62 19.83 28.03
C PRO A 482 -8.25 19.73 27.37
N GLY A 483 -7.40 18.85 27.89
CA GLY A 483 -6.04 18.72 27.43
C GLY A 483 -5.29 17.54 28.01
N TRP A 484 -3.97 17.61 27.93
CA TRP A 484 -3.06 16.52 28.26
C TRP A 484 -1.88 17.01 29.09
N ARG A 485 -1.51 16.22 30.09
CA ARG A 485 -0.26 16.32 30.85
C ARG A 485 0.68 15.22 30.36
N VAL A 486 1.81 15.61 29.78
CA VAL A 486 2.70 14.72 29.04
C VAL A 486 4.07 14.73 29.69
N LEU A 487 4.51 13.56 30.17
CA LEU A 487 5.85 13.35 30.70
C LEU A 487 6.78 12.98 29.53
N VAL A 488 7.91 13.66 29.41
CA VAL A 488 8.93 13.44 28.39
C VAL A 488 10.25 13.15 29.09
N GLU A 489 10.96 12.10 28.69
CA GLU A 489 12.27 11.73 29.18
C GLU A 489 13.33 11.95 28.12
N ASP A 490 14.51 12.39 28.54
CA ASP A 490 15.73 12.44 27.74
C ASP A 490 16.90 11.98 28.62
N GLU A 491 17.55 10.87 28.24
CA GLU A 491 18.72 10.31 28.94
C GLU A 491 18.60 10.24 30.48
N GLY A 492 17.40 9.93 31.00
CA GLY A 492 17.11 9.79 32.44
C GLY A 492 16.61 11.05 33.14
N GLN A 493 16.49 12.18 32.45
CA GLN A 493 15.80 13.39 32.93
C GLN A 493 14.35 13.39 32.48
N THR A 494 13.42 13.85 33.32
CA THR A 494 12.00 13.93 32.97
C THR A 494 11.45 15.35 33.00
N PHE A 495 10.71 15.72 31.98
CA PHE A 495 10.05 17.01 31.77
C PHE A 495 8.54 16.80 31.70
N VAL A 496 7.76 17.72 32.26
CA VAL A 496 6.30 17.67 32.18
C VAL A 496 5.80 18.81 31.31
N TYR A 497 5.02 18.46 30.30
CA TYR A 497 4.35 19.41 29.42
C TYR A 497 2.85 19.38 29.68
N ARG A 498 2.23 20.55 29.68
CA ARG A 498 0.77 20.70 29.63
C ARG A 498 0.37 21.19 28.26
N THR A 499 -0.71 20.63 27.73
CA THR A 499 -1.22 21.03 26.43
C THR A 499 -2.73 20.87 26.35
N ASN A 500 -3.38 21.54 25.40
CA ASN A 500 -4.81 21.38 25.14
C ASN A 500 -5.09 20.13 24.30
N GLU A 501 -6.38 19.78 24.10
CA GLU A 501 -6.81 18.55 23.41
C GLU A 501 -6.15 18.35 22.03
N SER A 502 -5.86 19.46 21.35
CA SER A 502 -5.31 19.49 20.00
C SER A 502 -3.78 19.53 19.91
N GLY A 503 -3.07 19.79 21.02
CA GLY A 503 -1.64 20.05 20.97
C GLY A 503 -1.26 21.45 20.48
N SER A 504 -2.21 22.38 20.32
CA SER A 504 -1.96 23.71 19.73
C SER A 504 -1.36 24.72 20.70
N VAL A 505 -1.59 24.52 21.99
CA VAL A 505 -0.92 25.27 23.07
C VAL A 505 -0.12 24.26 23.87
N VAL A 506 1.20 24.40 23.90
CA VAL A 506 2.11 23.56 24.68
C VAL A 506 2.85 24.46 25.64
N LYS A 507 2.85 24.11 26.92
CA LYS A 507 3.57 24.81 27.97
C LYS A 507 4.39 23.80 28.74
N LEU A 508 5.70 24.03 28.79
CA LEU A 508 6.55 23.36 29.75
C LEU A 508 6.11 23.79 31.15
N GLU A 509 5.81 22.81 32.01
CA GLU A 509 5.54 23.04 33.42
C GLU A 509 6.87 23.37 34.12
N ASN A 510 7.29 24.64 34.05
CA ASN A 510 8.49 25.12 34.72
C ASN A 510 8.26 25.14 36.25
N GLY A 511 9.02 24.30 36.97
CA GLY A 511 8.74 23.91 38.37
C GLY A 511 9.34 22.56 38.78
N ALA A 512 9.85 21.77 37.83
CA ALA A 512 11.13 21.08 38.04
C ALA A 512 12.24 22.16 38.00
N VAL A 513 12.49 22.82 39.14
CA VAL A 513 13.36 24.02 39.28
C VAL A 513 14.83 23.69 38.91
N PRO A 514 15.67 24.64 38.42
CA PRO A 514 17.12 24.48 38.43
C PRO A 514 17.62 24.27 39.87
N GLY A 515 18.22 23.11 40.12
CA GLY A 515 18.56 22.61 41.46
C GLY A 515 17.59 21.54 42.01
N ASN A 516 16.55 21.16 41.24
CA ASN A 516 15.52 20.20 41.64
C ASN A 516 15.73 18.81 41.04
N THR A 517 16.92 18.25 41.20
CA THR A 517 17.20 16.87 40.79
C THR A 517 16.49 15.89 41.74
N GLY A 518 15.22 15.58 41.46
CA GLY A 518 14.49 14.50 42.12
C GLY A 518 13.07 14.81 42.60
N ALA A 519 12.54 16.02 42.43
CA ALA A 519 11.19 16.37 42.89
C ALA A 519 10.09 15.51 42.25
N VAL A 520 9.18 14.98 43.05
CA VAL A 520 7.94 14.32 42.61
C VAL A 520 6.73 15.01 43.24
N PRO A 521 5.52 14.96 42.63
CA PRO A 521 4.32 15.50 43.26
C PRO A 521 4.02 14.82 44.60
N MET A 522 3.60 15.61 45.60
CA MET A 522 3.17 15.13 46.92
C MET A 522 1.81 14.43 46.83
N PRO A 523 1.70 13.14 47.23
CA PRO A 523 0.42 12.44 47.30
C PRO A 523 -0.54 13.11 48.30
N ASP A 524 -1.85 13.05 48.01
CA ASP A 524 -2.87 13.64 48.88
C ASP A 524 -2.86 13.06 50.31
N SER A 525 -2.44 11.80 50.44
CA SER A 525 -2.28 11.11 51.73
C SER A 525 -1.14 11.65 52.60
N GLU A 526 -0.20 12.39 52.02
CA GLU A 526 0.98 12.91 52.71
C GLU A 526 0.80 14.38 53.16
N TYR A 527 -0.33 15.02 52.87
CA TYR A 527 -0.58 16.38 53.36
C TYR A 527 -0.83 16.39 54.87
N PRO A 528 -0.08 17.21 55.63
CA PRO A 528 -0.38 17.44 57.02
C PRO A 528 -1.60 18.35 57.19
N ALA A 529 -2.22 18.33 58.37
CA ALA A 529 -3.34 19.22 58.70
C ALA A 529 -2.96 20.70 58.46
N PRO A 530 -3.89 21.59 58.08
CA PRO A 530 -3.59 23.02 57.89
C PRO A 530 -2.94 23.67 59.11
N LEU A 531 -2.17 24.73 58.89
CA LEU A 531 -1.54 25.47 59.99
C LEU A 531 -2.62 26.06 60.91
N GLY A 532 -2.41 25.90 62.22
CA GLY A 532 -3.26 26.52 63.24
C GLY A 532 -3.13 28.04 63.26
N ARG A 533 -4.09 28.71 63.90
CA ARG A 533 -4.11 30.18 64.01
C ARG A 533 -2.84 30.69 64.70
N GLY A 534 -2.14 31.61 64.04
CA GLY A 534 -0.92 32.23 64.57
C GLY A 534 0.35 31.42 64.34
N VAL A 535 0.30 30.26 63.66
CA VAL A 535 1.49 29.50 63.25
C VAL A 535 2.04 30.08 61.94
N VAL A 536 3.32 30.43 61.94
CA VAL A 536 4.07 30.95 60.78
C VAL A 536 4.68 29.81 59.98
N PHE A 537 5.24 28.82 60.66
CA PHE A 537 5.94 27.72 60.03
C PHE A 537 5.83 26.46 60.89
N ARG A 538 5.75 25.30 60.24
CA ARG A 538 5.77 23.99 60.89
C ARG A 538 6.75 23.07 60.18
N ALA A 539 7.51 22.31 60.96
CA ALA A 539 8.23 21.15 60.49
C ALA A 539 7.73 19.88 61.19
N ILE A 540 7.45 18.83 60.42
CA ILE A 540 7.15 17.48 60.93
C ILE A 540 8.27 16.58 60.46
N GLU A 541 9.01 16.03 61.41
CA GLU A 541 10.08 15.06 61.19
C GLU A 541 9.53 13.68 61.54
N GLN A 542 9.48 12.75 60.59
CA GLN A 542 8.93 11.41 60.77
C GLN A 542 9.89 10.35 60.20
N GLY A 543 10.14 9.30 60.97
CA GLY A 543 10.92 8.14 60.50
C GLY A 543 12.21 7.92 61.30
N GLY A 544 13.27 7.50 60.61
CA GLY A 544 14.52 7.04 61.21
C GLY A 544 14.42 5.68 61.92
N ILE A 545 15.55 5.17 62.41
CA ILE A 545 15.64 3.88 63.14
C ILE A 545 14.71 3.76 64.36
N THR A 546 14.28 4.90 64.93
CA THR A 546 13.39 4.94 66.10
C THR A 546 11.91 5.10 65.75
N GLY A 547 11.58 5.39 64.48
CA GLY A 547 10.21 5.61 64.01
C GLY A 547 9.46 6.75 64.73
N ARG A 548 10.17 7.74 65.26
CA ARG A 548 9.57 8.84 66.04
C ARG A 548 9.04 9.93 65.13
N THR A 549 7.93 10.54 65.54
CA THR A 549 7.39 11.74 64.89
C THR A 549 7.57 12.94 65.81
N THR A 550 8.19 13.99 65.31
CA THR A 550 8.38 15.25 66.02
C THR A 550 7.77 16.39 65.23
N GLU A 551 6.93 17.20 65.86
CA GLU A 551 6.38 18.41 65.26
C GLU A 551 6.93 19.64 65.96
N THR A 552 7.44 20.57 65.17
CA THR A 552 7.95 21.86 65.66
C THR A 552 7.18 22.99 65.00
N LEU A 553 6.60 23.86 65.80
CA LEU A 553 5.79 25.01 65.38
C LEU A 553 6.51 26.30 65.72
N LEU A 554 6.60 27.22 64.76
CA LEU A 554 6.98 28.61 64.98
C LEU A 554 5.73 29.49 64.96
N MET A 555 5.47 30.16 66.07
CA MET A 555 4.34 31.09 66.25
C MET A 555 4.71 32.50 65.78
N ASN A 556 3.71 33.29 65.43
CA ASN A 556 3.86 34.69 64.98
C ASN A 556 4.29 35.67 66.09
N ASP A 557 4.27 35.23 67.34
CA ASP A 557 4.82 35.97 68.48
C ASP A 557 6.28 35.57 68.78
N GLY A 558 6.85 34.63 68.03
CA GLY A 558 8.23 34.15 68.17
C GLY A 558 8.39 32.95 69.12
N ARG A 559 7.30 32.39 69.67
CA ARG A 559 7.38 31.12 70.40
C ARG A 559 7.66 29.97 69.44
N VAL A 560 8.59 29.11 69.82
CA VAL A 560 8.84 27.82 69.17
C VAL A 560 8.38 26.71 70.10
N ILE A 561 7.52 25.84 69.59
CA ILE A 561 6.90 24.74 70.35
C ILE A 561 7.27 23.43 69.67
N ARG A 562 8.04 22.58 70.35
CA ARG A 562 8.44 21.26 69.87
C ARG A 562 7.71 20.17 70.66
N ARG A 563 7.02 19.29 69.94
CA ARG A 563 6.23 18.18 70.49
C ARG A 563 6.71 16.85 69.92
N LEU A 564 7.01 15.91 70.82
CA LEU A 564 7.29 14.53 70.44
C LEU A 564 5.96 13.76 70.44
N MET A 565 5.58 13.19 69.30
CA MET A 565 4.37 12.37 69.17
C MET A 565 4.78 10.89 69.29
N ASP A 566 4.93 10.40 70.53
CA ASP A 566 5.14 8.97 70.82
C ASP A 566 3.82 8.34 71.30
N SER A 567 3.49 7.17 70.77
CA SER A 567 2.28 6.41 71.12
C SER A 567 2.24 5.92 72.58
N ARG A 568 3.32 6.10 73.36
CA ARG A 568 3.40 5.57 74.74
C ARG A 568 3.58 6.60 75.85
N MET A 569 3.93 7.87 75.57
CA MET A 569 4.07 8.90 76.62
C MET A 569 3.84 10.32 76.05
N ASN A 570 2.97 11.11 76.70
CA ASN A 570 2.86 12.56 76.49
C ASN A 570 4.10 13.27 77.06
N ALA A 571 5.21 13.27 76.32
CA ALA A 571 6.37 14.07 76.68
C ALA A 571 5.98 15.57 76.73
N PRO A 572 6.42 16.34 77.75
CA PRO A 572 6.08 17.75 77.84
C PRO A 572 6.63 18.50 76.62
N ALA A 573 5.81 19.38 76.05
CA ALA A 573 6.23 20.21 74.92
C ALA A 573 7.41 21.10 75.34
N GLN A 574 8.50 21.05 74.58
CA GLN A 574 9.61 21.98 74.77
C GLN A 574 9.19 23.32 74.15
N MET A 575 9.35 24.41 74.91
CA MET A 575 8.99 25.73 74.47
C MET A 575 10.12 26.71 74.77
N TYR A 576 10.48 27.49 73.76
CA TYR A 576 11.41 28.60 73.90
C TYR A 576 11.00 29.74 72.97
N GLN A 577 11.64 30.89 73.13
CA GLN A 577 11.27 32.13 72.47
C GLN A 577 12.45 32.63 71.63
N ILE A 578 12.21 32.91 70.35
CA ILE A 578 13.16 33.65 69.51
C ILE A 578 12.87 35.15 69.55
N SER A 579 13.88 35.96 69.24
CA SER A 579 13.73 37.41 69.20
C SER A 579 12.89 37.85 68.00
N ARG A 580 12.21 39.00 68.10
CA ARG A 580 11.43 39.55 66.98
C ARG A 580 12.25 39.79 65.70
N PRO A 581 13.51 40.27 65.76
CA PRO A 581 14.35 40.37 64.57
C PRO A 581 14.61 39.02 63.90
N GLU A 582 14.81 37.94 64.67
CA GLU A 582 15.04 36.59 64.12
C GLU A 582 13.79 36.04 63.44
N LEU A 583 12.61 36.21 64.05
CA LEU A 583 11.34 35.82 63.44
C LEU A 583 11.13 36.53 62.09
N ARG A 584 11.32 37.86 62.05
CA ARG A 584 11.17 38.63 60.82
C ARG A 584 12.14 38.18 59.74
N ARG A 585 13.42 37.98 60.09
CA ARG A 585 14.43 37.52 59.13
C ARG A 585 14.06 36.17 58.51
N PHE A 586 13.47 35.26 59.29
CA PHE A 586 13.00 33.98 58.76
C PHE A 586 11.78 34.13 57.83
N GLN A 587 10.81 34.98 58.20
CA GLN A 587 9.66 35.28 57.34
C GLN A 587 10.10 35.92 56.01
N GLU A 588 10.99 36.92 56.07
CA GLU A 588 11.60 37.56 54.90
C GLU A 588 12.35 36.55 54.03
N LEU A 589 13.05 35.58 54.63
CA LEU A 589 13.75 34.54 53.90
C LEU A 589 12.79 33.61 53.14
N LEU A 590 11.65 33.24 53.74
CA LEU A 590 10.61 32.44 53.06
C LEU A 590 10.02 33.18 51.85
N GLU A 591 9.82 34.49 51.98
CA GLU A 591 9.35 35.35 50.88
C GLU A 591 10.43 35.52 49.81
N GLN A 592 11.67 35.83 50.20
CA GLN A 592 12.81 36.04 49.32
C GLN A 592 13.10 34.81 48.46
N HIS A 593 13.04 33.62 49.04
CA HIS A 593 13.24 32.35 48.35
C HIS A 593 11.95 31.76 47.78
N ASN A 594 10.86 32.54 47.71
CA ASN A 594 9.58 32.14 47.13
C ASN A 594 9.16 30.72 47.53
N PHE A 595 8.99 30.46 48.83
CA PHE A 595 8.76 29.10 49.34
C PHE A 595 7.54 28.39 48.72
N GLU A 596 6.55 29.13 48.21
CA GLU A 596 5.42 28.60 47.43
C GLU A 596 5.87 27.74 46.24
N GLN A 597 7.04 28.01 45.66
CA GLN A 597 7.56 27.24 44.52
C GLN A 597 7.81 25.75 44.86
N PHE A 598 7.90 25.41 46.14
CA PHE A 598 8.06 24.03 46.61
C PHE A 598 6.73 23.38 46.99
N ASN A 599 5.62 24.12 46.91
CA ASN A 599 4.31 23.63 47.33
C ASN A 599 3.93 22.38 46.54
N ARG A 600 3.46 21.36 47.26
CA ARG A 600 3.04 20.07 46.73
C ARG A 600 4.17 19.26 46.08
N LEU A 601 5.42 19.52 46.46
CA LEU A 601 6.58 18.75 45.99
C LEU A 601 7.18 17.91 47.12
N VAL A 602 7.57 16.68 46.76
CA VAL A 602 8.32 15.73 47.59
C VAL A 602 9.69 15.50 46.95
N TYR A 603 10.73 15.54 47.78
CA TYR A 603 12.10 15.19 47.43
C TYR A 603 12.43 13.83 48.03
N PRO A 604 12.28 12.74 47.28
CA PRO A 604 12.47 11.40 47.78
C PRO A 604 13.93 11.15 48.12
N ALA A 605 14.17 10.18 49.00
CA ALA A 605 15.51 9.75 49.34
C ALA A 605 16.26 9.20 48.11
N PRO A 606 17.60 9.35 48.04
CA PRO A 606 18.41 8.71 47.02
C PRO A 606 18.17 7.19 46.95
N ARG A 607 18.32 6.60 45.76
CA ARG A 607 18.20 5.14 45.59
C ARG A 607 19.17 4.41 46.53
N GLY A 608 18.65 3.42 47.27
CA GLY A 608 19.42 2.63 48.23
C GLY A 608 19.46 3.21 49.65
N ALA A 609 18.86 4.38 49.89
CA ALA A 609 18.69 4.93 51.23
C ALA A 609 17.62 4.12 52.01
N ALA A 610 17.93 3.77 53.25
CA ALA A 610 17.03 3.14 54.21
C ALA A 610 17.12 3.90 55.54
N ASP A 611 16.09 3.84 56.38
CA ASP A 611 16.07 4.49 57.71
C ASP A 611 16.30 6.02 57.72
N PHE A 612 15.94 6.72 56.64
CA PHE A 612 15.97 8.18 56.58
C PHE A 612 14.83 8.83 57.38
N ILE A 613 14.97 10.12 57.65
CA ILE A 613 13.92 10.96 58.21
C ILE A 613 13.28 11.74 57.06
N THR A 614 11.96 11.62 56.95
CA THR A 614 11.15 12.47 56.08
C THR A 614 10.82 13.75 56.85
N VAL A 615 11.17 14.90 56.27
CA VAL A 615 10.92 16.21 56.84
C VAL A 615 9.89 16.95 55.99
N THR A 616 8.70 17.13 56.55
CA THR A 616 7.63 17.91 55.91
C THR A 616 7.61 19.32 56.47
N LEU A 617 7.81 20.30 55.59
CA LEU A 617 7.82 21.73 55.90
C LEU A 617 6.53 22.37 55.41
N THR A 618 5.85 23.11 56.28
CA THR A 618 4.62 23.84 55.96
C THR A 618 4.77 25.31 56.37
N SER A 619 4.52 26.21 55.42
CA SER A 619 4.29 27.63 55.69
C SER A 619 2.86 28.01 55.30
N GLN A 620 2.49 29.28 55.47
CA GLN A 620 1.23 29.80 54.93
C GLN A 620 1.16 29.73 53.39
N ALA A 621 2.31 29.67 52.70
CA ALA A 621 2.41 29.68 51.25
C ALA A 621 2.39 28.28 50.62
N GLY A 622 2.75 27.22 51.37
CA GLY A 622 2.78 25.88 50.79
C GLY A 622 3.36 24.81 51.71
N THR A 623 3.26 23.55 51.26
CA THR A 623 3.85 22.39 51.92
C THR A 623 4.79 21.66 50.98
N THR A 624 5.98 21.31 51.46
CA THR A 624 6.95 20.47 50.75
C THR A 624 7.51 19.41 51.69
N SER A 625 8.01 18.31 51.16
CA SER A 625 8.67 17.27 51.96
C SER A 625 9.97 16.84 51.34
N TYR A 626 10.96 16.46 52.15
CA TYR A 626 12.22 15.93 51.67
C TYR A 626 12.77 14.84 52.60
N ALA A 627 13.58 13.95 52.05
CA ALA A 627 14.40 13.04 52.84
C ALA A 627 15.70 13.74 53.29
N ASP A 628 16.02 13.66 54.58
CA ASP A 628 17.22 14.25 55.17
C ASP A 628 18.52 13.80 54.51
N MET A 629 18.63 12.53 54.11
CA MET A 629 19.79 11.94 53.44
C MET A 629 20.07 12.45 52.02
N GLY A 630 19.24 13.34 51.46
CA GLY A 630 19.43 13.97 50.15
C GLY A 630 19.47 15.50 50.19
N GLN A 631 19.67 16.10 51.37
CA GLN A 631 19.54 17.54 51.58
C GLN A 631 20.50 18.38 50.71
N ASP A 632 21.70 17.86 50.42
CA ASP A 632 22.72 18.46 49.55
C ASP A 632 22.28 18.58 48.08
N ARG A 633 21.27 17.80 47.68
CA ARG A 633 20.72 17.73 46.30
C ARG A 633 19.43 18.53 46.14
N LEU A 634 18.95 19.18 47.19
CA LEU A 634 17.78 20.04 47.14
C LEU A 634 18.12 21.36 46.41
N PRO A 635 17.11 22.09 45.92
CA PRO A 635 17.34 23.43 45.39
C PRO A 635 18.01 24.33 46.41
N GLU A 636 19.00 25.13 46.00
CA GLU A 636 19.67 26.09 46.87
C GLU A 636 18.70 26.97 47.68
N PRO A 637 17.57 27.48 47.13
CA PRO A 637 16.63 28.26 47.94
C PRO A 637 15.96 27.43 49.04
N LEU A 638 15.70 26.13 48.81
CA LEU A 638 15.15 25.24 49.83
C LEU A 638 16.22 24.88 50.88
N GLN A 639 17.46 24.65 50.46
CA GLN A 639 18.59 24.44 51.38
C GLN A 639 18.77 25.64 52.33
N ALA A 640 18.68 26.87 51.81
CA ALA A 640 18.77 28.09 52.61
C ALA A 640 17.65 28.17 53.68
N VAL A 641 16.41 27.81 53.30
CA VAL A 641 15.28 27.73 54.24
C VAL A 641 15.53 26.69 55.33
N ILE A 642 16.00 25.49 54.96
CA ILE A 642 16.29 24.41 55.92
C ILE A 642 17.42 24.83 56.87
N GLN A 643 18.48 25.45 56.38
CA GLN A 643 19.58 25.95 57.19
C GLN A 643 19.09 27.00 58.20
N ALA A 644 18.31 27.99 57.74
CA ALA A 644 17.75 29.01 58.62
C ALA A 644 16.80 28.41 59.67
N TRP A 645 15.99 27.43 59.28
CA TRP A 645 15.12 26.69 60.20
C TRP A 645 15.92 25.94 61.26
N SER A 646 17.01 25.26 60.88
CA SER A 646 17.88 24.54 61.82
C SER A 646 18.52 25.45 62.87
N GLN A 647 18.82 26.72 62.52
CA GLN A 647 19.34 27.72 63.47
C GLN A 647 18.29 28.13 64.50
N ILE A 648 17.01 28.12 64.11
CA ILE A 648 15.90 28.37 65.03
C ILE A 648 15.72 27.16 65.96
N THR A 649 15.77 25.93 65.43
CA THR A 649 15.42 24.69 66.16
C THR A 649 16.52 24.08 67.01
N ASN A 650 17.79 24.33 66.71
CA ASN A 650 18.94 23.74 67.43
C ASN A 650 19.38 24.51 68.69
N ARG A 651 18.67 25.57 69.07
CA ARG A 651 18.92 26.27 70.35
C ARG A 651 18.39 25.41 71.50
N ARG A 652 19.31 24.86 72.30
CA ARG A 652 18.98 24.18 73.56
C ARG A 652 18.67 25.18 74.66
#